data_AF-A0A9P8E9U7-F1
#
_entry.id   AF-A0A9P8E9U7-F1
#
_cell.length_a   1.000
_cell.length_b   1.000
_cell.length_c   1.000
_cell.angle_alpha   90.00
_cell.angle_beta   90.00
_cell.angle_gamma   90.00
#
_symmetry.space_group_name_H-M   'P 1'
#
loop_
_entity.id
_entity.type
_entity.pdbx_description
1 polymer ?
#
loop_
_entity_poly.entity_id
_entity_poly.type
_entity_poly.pdbx_seq_one_letter_code
_entity_poly.pdbx_strand_id
1 'polypeptide(L)'
;MNENERGFHTSFKPRWATDGTLVYSTTSAAPSLSGNMASSKKPIVSEHKDVRFAKFKSPQDTLTTSLQLQLQQSAITSAEISFAAMAESVAHPDTPEAQHERSVWRLASILFDPVEIGCPDLIKNIPSSEVVTLESRIRRDALSNFWAQLVHAEAAQHAKDAGTAEEKAIASLSGNSIEDACSALLEGRDFRLATIVAQLPGNSKSKEMMAKQIENWRSQNMISEMTESVRALYELVAGNTCISEGKSGPAEDKASAFGISSRFGLDWRRSFGLRLWFSGANESLADAVQLYIDDLAAGKETVRPVPYFIEQSLAPSWNDADAQGNEDTLLGLLKLYSRQPSSNVDNVRSLVTNLLSPASVSGSPLNARLSWQLATLLQKKGILTAAELSDAALDQLSLTLSSQLEAANELVFATNVLLHLTSESAREKHIRDLLYRRASALYDASNPDALPTVLTQDFALPEQWLWHARALYARSMLEDHNAEVSYLLRAGDSAQAHTVLCRTVGPAAIIQRDYDGLRQLLDLFQNTPSTEILESWRTGGQVYSDYTHLLDLVRRDDDASRAAKKELLDRLTVSIPGVLEGRTGKVDLEERVAIGEMAGLVKAEVEKMGREDKGVDRSLVNRLPVAGAKYATQGVDLSRAYYRAIVA
;
A
#
# COMPACT_ATOMS: atom_id res chain seq x y z
N MET A 1 2.22 -22.70 -39.29
CA MET A 1 2.35 -22.65 -37.82
C MET A 1 3.48 -23.57 -37.41
N ASN A 2 4.57 -22.96 -36.94
CA ASN A 2 5.74 -23.68 -36.45
C ASN A 2 5.39 -24.43 -35.15
N GLU A 3 6.16 -25.47 -34.82
CA GLU A 3 5.90 -26.32 -33.65
C GLU A 3 5.94 -25.51 -32.34
N ASN A 4 6.83 -24.52 -32.26
CA ASN A 4 6.90 -23.56 -31.15
C ASN A 4 5.65 -22.67 -31.04
N GLU A 5 5.04 -22.27 -32.16
CA GLU A 5 3.79 -21.49 -32.13
C GLU A 5 2.62 -22.35 -31.64
N ARG A 6 2.52 -23.61 -32.10
CA ARG A 6 1.49 -24.53 -31.58
C ARG A 6 1.68 -24.77 -30.08
N GLY A 7 2.92 -24.95 -29.64
CA GLY A 7 3.26 -25.08 -28.21
C GLY A 7 2.86 -23.85 -27.40
N PHE A 8 3.11 -22.64 -27.91
CA PHE A 8 2.68 -21.40 -27.27
C PHE A 8 1.15 -21.27 -27.18
N HIS A 9 0.42 -21.55 -28.27
CA HIS A 9 -1.05 -21.46 -28.30
C HIS A 9 -1.74 -22.54 -27.45
N THR A 10 -1.11 -23.70 -27.26
CA THR A 10 -1.62 -24.79 -26.41
C THR A 10 -1.13 -24.70 -24.96
N SER A 11 -0.22 -23.78 -24.64
CA SER A 11 0.28 -23.57 -23.29
C SER A 11 -0.77 -22.89 -22.39
N PHE A 12 -0.78 -23.28 -21.11
CA PHE A 12 -1.56 -22.57 -20.11
C PHE A 12 -0.87 -21.24 -19.84
N LYS A 13 -1.56 -20.15 -20.16
CA LYS A 13 -1.04 -18.80 -19.92
C LYS A 13 -1.27 -18.43 -18.46
N PRO A 14 -0.24 -18.00 -17.72
CA PRO A 14 -0.42 -17.55 -16.34
C PRO A 14 -1.39 -16.37 -16.30
N ARG A 15 -2.24 -16.32 -15.28
CA ARG A 15 -3.24 -15.26 -15.09
C ARG A 15 -3.27 -14.81 -13.65
N TRP A 16 -3.56 -13.53 -13.45
CA TRP A 16 -3.83 -12.97 -12.14
C TRP A 16 -5.33 -13.06 -11.84
N ALA A 17 -5.65 -13.58 -10.66
CA ALA A 17 -6.98 -13.51 -10.10
C ALA A 17 -7.22 -12.11 -9.50
N THR A 18 -8.49 -11.78 -9.29
CA THR A 18 -8.93 -10.49 -8.72
C THR A 18 -8.43 -10.25 -7.29
N ASP A 19 -8.01 -11.30 -6.58
CA ASP A 19 -7.46 -11.26 -5.23
C ASP A 19 -5.91 -11.18 -5.20
N GLY A 20 -5.29 -10.88 -6.34
CA GLY A 20 -3.83 -10.81 -6.49
C GLY A 20 -3.14 -12.17 -6.51
N THR A 21 -3.86 -13.29 -6.68
CA THR A 21 -3.23 -14.61 -6.85
C THR A 21 -2.77 -14.82 -8.29
N LEU A 22 -1.50 -15.15 -8.48
CA LEU A 22 -0.97 -15.68 -9.74
C LEU A 22 -1.34 -17.17 -9.86
N VAL A 23 -2.10 -17.50 -10.90
CA VAL A 23 -2.41 -18.87 -11.30
C VAL A 23 -1.47 -19.27 -12.43
N TYR A 24 -0.66 -20.30 -12.23
CA TYR A 24 0.30 -20.77 -13.22
C TYR A 24 0.36 -22.30 -13.26
N SER A 25 0.69 -22.86 -14.42
CA SER A 25 0.90 -24.30 -14.56
C SER A 25 2.38 -24.63 -14.59
N THR A 26 2.80 -25.68 -13.91
CA THR A 26 4.18 -26.17 -13.97
C THR A 26 4.23 -27.70 -13.91
N THR A 27 5.37 -28.30 -14.22
CA THR A 27 5.56 -29.75 -14.07
C THR A 27 5.69 -30.12 -12.59
N SER A 28 5.29 -31.33 -12.22
CA SER A 28 5.24 -31.74 -10.80
C SER A 28 6.63 -31.69 -10.12
N ALA A 29 7.70 -31.94 -10.89
CA ALA A 29 9.09 -31.86 -10.42
C ALA A 29 9.65 -30.43 -10.29
N ALA A 30 8.94 -29.40 -10.76
CA ALA A 30 9.45 -28.03 -10.69
C ALA A 30 9.46 -27.51 -9.23
N PRO A 31 10.50 -26.77 -8.81
CA PRO A 31 10.56 -26.19 -7.47
C PRO A 31 9.39 -25.23 -7.22
N SER A 32 9.01 -25.06 -5.95
CA SER A 32 8.10 -24.00 -5.54
C SER A 32 8.73 -22.64 -5.81
N LEU A 33 7.89 -21.63 -6.08
CA LEU A 33 8.36 -20.24 -6.12
C LEU A 33 9.03 -19.88 -4.78
N SER A 34 10.18 -19.24 -4.87
CA SER A 34 10.99 -18.74 -3.75
C SER A 34 11.19 -17.24 -3.89
N GLY A 35 11.36 -16.53 -2.76
CA GLY A 35 11.53 -15.07 -2.73
C GLY A 35 10.23 -14.34 -2.41
N ASN A 36 9.91 -13.30 -3.18
CA ASN A 36 8.78 -12.40 -2.91
C ASN A 36 7.39 -13.01 -3.16
N MET A 37 7.32 -14.14 -3.84
CA MET A 37 6.06 -14.85 -4.06
C MET A 37 6.06 -16.17 -3.28
N ALA A 38 4.99 -16.38 -2.52
CA ALA A 38 4.77 -17.59 -1.73
C ALA A 38 3.55 -18.36 -2.23
N SER A 39 3.53 -19.67 -2.00
CA SER A 39 2.37 -20.51 -2.32
C SER A 39 1.17 -20.08 -1.47
N SER A 40 0.09 -19.70 -2.14
CA SER A 40 -1.12 -19.15 -1.50
C SER A 40 -2.17 -20.23 -1.21
N LYS A 41 -2.31 -21.20 -2.12
CA LYS A 41 -3.31 -22.28 -2.02
C LYS A 41 -2.66 -23.63 -2.34
N LYS A 42 -3.34 -24.72 -1.97
CA LYS A 42 -2.92 -26.08 -2.34
C LYS A 42 -2.89 -26.22 -3.87
N PRO A 43 -1.84 -26.81 -4.44
CA PRO A 43 -1.75 -27.02 -5.88
C PRO A 43 -2.81 -28.05 -6.32
N ILE A 44 -3.35 -27.86 -7.52
CA ILE A 44 -4.21 -28.82 -8.18
C ILE A 44 -3.32 -29.71 -9.04
N VAL A 45 -3.16 -30.96 -8.63
CA VAL A 45 -2.30 -31.94 -9.30
C VAL A 45 -3.07 -32.56 -10.47
N SER A 46 -2.46 -32.61 -11.65
CA SER A 46 -2.99 -33.35 -12.80
C SER A 46 -1.91 -34.25 -13.41
N GLU A 47 -2.30 -35.21 -14.27
CA GLU A 47 -1.38 -36.23 -14.82
C GLU A 47 -0.16 -35.67 -15.57
N HIS A 48 -0.24 -34.43 -16.09
CA HIS A 48 0.84 -33.84 -16.89
C HIS A 48 1.30 -32.46 -16.40
N LYS A 49 0.45 -31.68 -15.73
CA LYS A 49 0.76 -30.33 -15.25
C LYS A 49 0.05 -30.01 -13.95
N ASP A 50 0.77 -29.48 -12.98
CA ASP A 50 0.18 -29.00 -11.73
C ASP A 50 -0.18 -27.53 -11.88
N VAL A 51 -1.40 -27.16 -11.51
CA VAL A 51 -1.81 -25.75 -11.40
C VAL A 51 -1.49 -25.28 -9.98
N ARG A 52 -0.63 -24.27 -9.87
CA ARG A 52 -0.16 -23.70 -8.62
C ARG A 52 -0.65 -22.26 -8.46
N PHE A 53 -0.73 -21.83 -7.20
CA PHE A 53 -1.24 -20.53 -6.80
C PHE A 53 -0.20 -19.79 -5.99
N ALA A 54 0.22 -18.62 -6.45
CA ALA A 54 1.19 -17.79 -5.74
C ALA A 54 0.63 -16.40 -5.43
N LYS A 55 1.00 -15.85 -4.28
CA LYS A 55 0.74 -14.44 -3.92
C LYS A 55 2.03 -13.77 -3.50
N PHE A 56 2.09 -12.45 -3.65
CA PHE A 56 3.17 -11.68 -3.06
C PHE A 56 3.13 -11.82 -1.54
N LYS A 57 4.30 -12.08 -0.95
CA LYS A 57 4.48 -12.10 0.49
C LYS A 57 4.44 -10.65 0.97
N SER A 58 3.55 -10.36 1.91
CA SER A 58 3.54 -9.06 2.56
C SER A 58 4.84 -8.89 3.36
N PRO A 59 5.54 -7.75 3.24
CA PRO A 59 6.68 -7.41 4.08
C PRO A 59 6.31 -7.49 5.57
N GLN A 60 7.26 -7.93 6.41
CA GLN A 60 7.01 -8.04 7.86
C GLN A 60 6.78 -6.69 8.52
N ASP A 61 7.35 -5.63 7.95
CA ASP A 61 7.23 -4.25 8.43
C ASP A 61 5.99 -3.53 7.89
N THR A 62 5.01 -4.23 7.33
CA THR A 62 3.84 -3.57 6.71
C THR A 62 3.00 -2.77 7.72
N LEU A 63 2.80 -3.30 8.93
CA LEU A 63 2.08 -2.62 10.00
C LEU A 63 3.01 -2.37 11.18
N THR A 64 3.49 -1.14 11.29
CA THR A 64 4.36 -0.69 12.37
C THR A 64 3.64 0.30 13.28
N THR A 65 4.13 0.44 14.51
CA THR A 65 3.68 1.48 15.45
C THR A 65 3.86 2.88 14.86
N SER A 66 4.91 3.10 14.04
CA SER A 66 5.14 4.36 13.33
C SER A 66 4.01 4.66 12.33
N LEU A 67 3.57 3.67 11.55
CA LEU A 67 2.43 3.83 10.63
C LEU A 67 1.12 4.07 11.38
N GLN A 68 0.89 3.35 12.47
CA GLN A 68 -0.30 3.55 13.30
C GLN A 68 -0.35 4.96 13.89
N LEU A 69 0.77 5.46 14.43
CA LEU A 69 0.88 6.82 14.95
C LEU A 69 0.54 7.85 13.88
N GLN A 70 1.07 7.67 12.67
CA GLN A 70 0.78 8.56 11.55
C GLN A 70 -0.69 8.52 11.10
N LEU A 71 -1.30 7.34 11.05
CA LEU A 71 -2.67 7.14 10.55
C LEU A 71 -3.74 7.41 11.61
N GLN A 72 -3.41 7.43 12.91
CA GLN A 72 -4.29 7.91 13.98
C GLN A 72 -4.68 9.38 13.78
N GLN A 73 -3.85 10.14 13.06
CA GLN A 73 -4.18 11.50 12.68
C GLN A 73 -4.90 11.48 11.34
N SER A 74 -6.23 11.50 11.41
CA SER A 74 -7.07 11.60 10.23
C SER A 74 -6.69 12.82 9.37
N ALA A 75 -7.01 12.78 8.08
CA ALA A 75 -6.92 13.95 7.20
C ALA A 75 -7.74 15.16 7.69
N ILE A 76 -8.59 14.97 8.72
CA ILE A 76 -9.51 15.94 9.31
C ILE A 76 -8.91 16.61 10.57
N THR A 77 -7.95 15.97 11.25
CA THR A 77 -7.35 16.46 12.50
C THR A 77 -5.86 16.77 12.32
N SER A 78 -5.56 18.07 12.22
CA SER A 78 -4.23 18.65 12.00
C SER A 78 -3.39 18.73 13.29
N ALA A 79 -3.06 17.61 13.91
CA ALA A 79 -1.95 17.60 14.86
C ALA A 79 -0.64 17.42 14.09
N GLU A 80 0.38 18.25 14.33
CA GLU A 80 1.66 18.11 13.65
C GLU A 80 2.49 17.00 14.31
N ILE A 81 2.69 15.85 13.64
CA ILE A 81 3.66 14.84 14.08
C ILE A 81 5.07 15.36 13.84
N SER A 82 5.91 15.27 14.86
CA SER A 82 7.35 15.46 14.72
C SER A 82 8.03 14.18 14.23
N PHE A 83 9.12 14.32 13.48
CA PHE A 83 9.95 13.18 13.14
C PHE A 83 10.58 12.55 14.39
N ALA A 84 10.80 13.33 15.45
CA ALA A 84 11.21 12.82 16.77
C ALA A 84 10.22 11.77 17.31
N ALA A 85 8.92 12.05 17.27
CA ALA A 85 7.88 11.11 17.74
C ALA A 85 7.87 9.82 16.90
N MET A 86 8.14 9.92 15.60
CA MET A 86 8.30 8.75 14.72
C MET A 86 9.52 7.92 15.11
N ALA A 87 10.65 8.56 15.42
CA ALA A 87 11.85 7.87 15.90
C ALA A 87 11.64 7.18 17.26
N GLU A 88 10.88 7.81 18.16
CA GLU A 88 10.52 7.24 19.48
C GLU A 88 9.56 6.07 19.36
N SER A 89 8.66 6.06 18.37
CA SER A 89 7.79 4.91 18.11
C SER A 89 8.57 3.64 17.74
N VAL A 90 9.84 3.79 17.34
CA VAL A 90 10.79 2.73 17.01
C VAL A 90 11.94 2.70 18.05
N ALA A 91 11.62 2.86 19.34
CA ALA A 91 12.61 3.03 20.42
C ALA A 91 13.53 1.82 20.68
N HIS A 92 13.24 0.63 20.15
CA HIS A 92 14.06 -0.58 20.32
C HIS A 92 14.05 -1.44 19.05
N PRO A 93 14.87 -1.09 18.05
CA PRO A 93 14.87 -1.82 16.79
C PRO A 93 15.65 -3.14 16.88
N ASP A 94 14.93 -4.25 16.74
CA ASP A 94 15.50 -5.60 16.77
C ASP A 94 16.07 -6.05 15.42
N THR A 95 15.61 -5.45 14.32
CA THR A 95 15.99 -5.80 12.95
C THR A 95 16.81 -4.68 12.30
N PRO A 96 17.70 -4.99 11.33
CA PRO A 96 18.48 -3.96 10.64
C PRO A 96 17.60 -2.94 9.90
N GLU A 97 16.44 -3.37 9.38
CA GLU A 97 15.46 -2.49 8.73
C GLU A 97 14.88 -1.48 9.72
N ALA A 98 14.53 -1.92 10.93
CA ALA A 98 14.02 -1.04 11.99
C ALA A 98 15.11 -0.10 12.52
N GLN A 99 16.38 -0.54 12.56
CA GLN A 99 17.52 0.30 12.95
C GLN A 99 17.75 1.41 11.93
N HIS A 100 17.67 1.07 10.64
CA HIS A 100 17.74 2.05 9.55
C HIS A 100 16.54 3.01 9.61
N GLU A 101 15.30 2.52 9.73
CA GLU A 101 14.11 3.37 9.86
C GLU A 101 14.24 4.38 11.01
N ARG A 102 14.67 3.93 12.19
CA ARG A 102 14.91 4.81 13.33
C ARG A 102 15.96 5.87 13.01
N SER A 103 17.04 5.50 12.34
CA SER A 103 18.11 6.41 11.95
C SER A 103 17.62 7.47 10.96
N VAL A 104 16.77 7.08 10.00
CA VAL A 104 16.11 7.97 9.05
C VAL A 104 15.20 8.98 9.77
N TRP A 105 14.35 8.53 10.68
CA TRP A 105 13.47 9.43 11.44
C TRP A 105 14.26 10.38 12.34
N ARG A 106 15.30 9.88 13.02
CA ARG A 106 16.15 10.70 13.88
C ARG A 106 16.93 11.74 13.08
N LEU A 107 17.46 11.38 11.91
CA LEU A 107 18.10 12.32 11.01
C LEU A 107 17.11 13.38 10.51
N ALA A 108 15.92 12.98 10.05
CA ALA A 108 14.88 13.90 9.61
C ALA A 108 14.48 14.89 10.72
N SER A 109 14.44 14.43 11.98
CA SER A 109 14.17 15.30 13.13
C SER A 109 15.27 16.33 13.36
N ILE A 110 16.54 15.90 13.37
CA ILE A 110 17.69 16.80 13.53
C ILE A 110 17.74 17.86 12.43
N LEU A 111 17.39 17.49 11.19
CA LEU A 111 17.45 18.38 10.04
C LEU A 111 16.23 19.31 9.93
N PHE A 112 15.01 18.83 10.19
CA PHE A 112 13.79 19.52 9.79
C PHE A 112 12.79 19.82 10.90
N ASP A 113 12.84 19.14 12.05
CA ASP A 113 11.98 19.53 13.16
C ASP A 113 12.47 20.86 13.79
N PRO A 114 11.59 21.61 14.48
CA PRO A 114 12.02 22.70 15.35
C PRO A 114 13.11 22.25 16.32
N VAL A 115 14.07 23.14 16.60
CA VAL A 115 15.28 22.81 17.38
C VAL A 115 14.91 22.30 18.77
N GLU A 116 13.83 22.83 19.36
CA GLU A 116 13.30 22.44 20.67
C GLU A 116 12.86 20.97 20.72
N ILE A 117 12.42 20.43 19.59
CA ILE A 117 11.91 19.06 19.46
C ILE A 117 13.01 18.11 19.00
N GLY A 118 13.79 18.51 17.98
CA GLY A 118 14.82 17.66 17.39
C GLY A 118 16.11 17.57 18.21
N CYS A 119 16.44 18.62 18.99
CA CYS A 119 17.70 18.73 19.73
C CYS A 119 17.51 19.15 21.20
N PRO A 120 16.57 18.55 21.98
CA PRO A 120 16.22 19.03 23.31
C PRO A 120 17.40 19.00 24.29
N ASP A 121 18.30 18.01 24.15
CA ASP A 121 19.44 17.83 25.04
C ASP A 121 20.48 18.95 24.98
N LEU A 122 20.63 19.60 23.82
CA LEU A 122 21.62 20.65 23.61
C LEU A 122 21.12 22.04 24.05
N ILE A 123 19.82 22.19 24.30
CA ILE A 123 19.18 23.48 24.55
C ILE A 123 18.87 23.72 26.03
N LYS A 124 18.95 22.68 26.89
CA LYS A 124 18.52 22.73 28.31
C LYS A 124 19.04 23.93 29.12
N ASN A 125 20.19 24.50 28.76
CA ASN A 125 20.82 25.62 29.46
C ASN A 125 20.94 26.90 28.61
N ILE A 126 20.28 26.98 27.45
CA ILE A 126 20.38 28.10 26.51
C ILE A 126 19.08 28.91 26.52
N PRO A 127 19.12 30.24 26.72
CA PRO A 127 17.93 31.08 26.60
C PRO A 127 17.31 31.03 25.20
N SER A 128 15.98 31.03 25.08
CA SER A 128 15.27 30.89 23.79
C SER A 128 15.67 31.92 22.72
N SER A 129 16.09 33.12 23.11
CA SER A 129 16.59 34.14 22.18
C SER A 129 17.94 33.80 21.55
N GLU A 130 18.79 33.07 22.27
CA GLU A 130 20.10 32.63 21.79
C GLU A 130 20.01 31.32 21.00
N VAL A 131 18.94 30.53 21.20
CA VAL A 131 18.69 29.31 20.41
C VAL A 131 18.54 29.64 18.92
N VAL A 132 17.84 30.74 18.59
CA VAL A 132 17.64 31.16 17.19
C VAL A 132 18.97 31.55 16.53
N THR A 133 19.85 32.24 17.24
CA THR A 133 21.16 32.66 16.68
C THR A 133 22.15 31.51 16.59
N LEU A 134 22.03 30.52 17.48
CA LEU A 134 22.88 29.33 17.54
C LEU A 134 22.31 28.12 16.80
N GLU A 135 21.14 28.23 16.16
CA GLU A 135 20.42 27.10 15.55
C GLU A 135 21.31 26.27 14.64
N SER A 136 22.04 26.91 13.71
CA SER A 136 22.92 26.19 12.77
C SER A 136 24.02 25.41 13.48
N ARG A 137 24.55 25.95 14.57
CA ARG A 137 25.57 25.29 15.39
C ARG A 137 24.98 24.14 16.20
N ILE A 138 23.80 24.33 16.79
CA ILE A 138 23.09 23.30 17.56
C ILE A 138 22.76 22.11 16.66
N ARG A 139 22.21 22.34 15.46
CA ARG A 139 21.91 21.27 14.49
C ARG A 139 23.17 20.53 14.05
N ARG A 140 24.27 21.25 13.82
CA ARG A 140 25.56 20.65 13.47
C ARG A 140 26.11 19.77 14.58
N ASP A 141 26.07 20.25 15.83
CA ASP A 141 26.53 19.48 17.00
C ASP A 141 25.62 18.26 17.24
N ALA A 142 24.30 18.41 17.06
CA ALA A 142 23.34 17.30 17.13
C ALA A 142 23.60 16.25 16.05
N LEU A 143 23.82 16.68 14.80
CA LEU A 143 24.16 15.78 13.71
C LEU A 143 25.51 15.09 13.98
N SER A 144 26.52 15.82 14.44
CA SER A 144 27.82 15.25 14.78
C SER A 144 27.70 14.14 15.84
N ASN A 145 26.91 14.37 16.89
CA ASN A 145 26.67 13.38 17.94
C ASN A 145 25.90 12.17 17.41
N PHE A 146 24.85 12.40 16.61
CA PHE A 146 24.09 11.33 15.97
C PHE A 146 24.95 10.50 15.01
N TRP A 147 25.75 11.16 14.18
CA TRP A 147 26.59 10.49 13.19
C TRP A 147 27.71 9.68 13.85
N ALA A 148 28.30 10.20 14.94
CA ALA A 148 29.27 9.46 15.74
C ALA A 148 28.65 8.20 16.34
N GLN A 149 27.40 8.27 16.85
CA GLN A 149 26.67 7.10 17.33
C GLN A 149 26.39 6.09 16.21
N LEU A 150 26.05 6.56 15.00
CA LEU A 150 25.72 5.71 13.86
C LEU A 150 26.88 4.84 13.39
N VAL A 151 28.12 5.35 13.47
CA VAL A 151 29.33 4.64 13.00
C VAL A 151 30.17 4.05 14.13
N HIS A 152 29.75 4.22 15.39
CA HIS A 152 30.56 3.86 16.56
C HIS A 152 30.93 2.38 16.58
N ALA A 153 29.96 1.49 16.29
CA ALA A 153 30.17 0.05 16.33
C ALA A 153 31.19 -0.41 15.27
N GLU A 154 31.02 0.06 14.03
CA GLU A 154 31.91 -0.25 12.90
C GLU A 154 33.31 0.35 13.12
N ALA A 155 33.41 1.58 13.62
CA ALA A 155 34.67 2.22 13.95
C ALA A 155 35.41 1.50 15.09
N ALA A 156 34.71 1.13 16.16
CA ALA A 156 35.28 0.41 17.30
C ALA A 156 35.73 -1.00 16.93
N GLN A 157 34.98 -1.71 16.08
CA GLN A 157 35.38 -3.01 15.58
C GLN A 157 36.62 -2.88 14.68
N HIS A 158 36.64 -1.93 13.76
CA HIS A 158 37.79 -1.67 12.91
C HIS A 158 39.05 -1.30 13.73
N ALA A 159 38.90 -0.53 14.80
CA ALA A 159 40.01 -0.20 15.70
C ALA A 159 40.59 -1.42 16.45
N LYS A 160 39.78 -2.46 16.70
CA LYS A 160 40.24 -3.73 17.29
C LYS A 160 40.99 -4.59 16.28
N ASP A 161 40.55 -4.55 15.03
CA ASP A 161 41.11 -5.36 13.94
C ASP A 161 42.36 -4.71 13.31
N ALA A 162 42.63 -3.44 13.61
CA ALA A 162 43.76 -2.68 13.11
C ALA A 162 45.11 -3.27 13.55
N GLY A 163 46.05 -3.39 12.60
CA GLY A 163 47.35 -4.00 12.83
C GLY A 163 48.40 -3.05 13.43
N THR A 164 48.23 -1.74 13.23
CA THR A 164 49.15 -0.71 13.73
C THR A 164 48.46 0.35 14.59
N ALA A 165 49.24 1.05 15.40
CA ALA A 165 48.72 2.09 16.30
C ALA A 165 48.12 3.27 15.52
N GLU A 166 48.70 3.60 14.37
CA GLU A 166 48.24 4.66 13.49
C GLU A 166 46.96 4.27 12.74
N GLU A 167 46.82 3.02 12.30
CA GLU A 167 45.57 2.51 11.72
C GLU A 167 44.45 2.48 12.77
N LYS A 168 44.76 2.05 14.00
CA LYS A 168 43.83 2.12 15.14
C LYS A 168 43.39 3.56 15.39
N ALA A 169 44.31 4.52 15.31
CA ALA A 169 43.99 5.94 15.45
C ALA A 169 43.07 6.45 14.32
N ILE A 170 43.31 6.08 13.06
CA ILE A 170 42.43 6.43 11.93
C ILE A 170 41.03 5.83 12.11
N ALA A 171 40.96 4.57 12.54
CA ALA A 171 39.69 3.90 12.83
C ALA A 171 38.92 4.64 13.95
N SER A 172 39.57 5.03 15.05
CA SER A 172 38.94 5.82 16.12
C SER A 172 38.49 7.21 15.65
N LEU A 173 39.29 7.90 14.84
CA LEU A 173 38.90 9.20 14.25
C LEU A 173 37.71 9.09 13.31
N SER A 174 37.57 7.97 12.60
CA SER A 174 36.42 7.70 11.74
C SER A 174 35.09 7.55 12.50
N GLY A 175 35.13 7.45 13.84
CA GLY A 175 33.98 7.52 14.74
C GLY A 175 34.00 8.73 15.68
N ASN A 176 34.71 9.81 15.31
CA ASN A 176 34.87 11.03 16.10
C ASN A 176 35.42 10.81 17.53
N SER A 177 36.18 9.73 17.75
CA SER A 177 36.73 9.37 19.06
C SER A 177 38.20 9.82 19.14
N ILE A 178 38.40 11.13 19.33
CA ILE A 178 39.74 11.75 19.35
C ILE A 178 40.57 11.23 20.54
N GLU A 179 39.93 11.00 21.69
CA GLU A 179 40.59 10.49 22.89
C GLU A 179 41.19 9.09 22.69
N ASP A 180 40.42 8.19 22.06
CA ASP A 180 40.88 6.84 21.74
C ASP A 180 41.99 6.85 20.68
N ALA A 181 41.88 7.75 19.69
CA ALA A 181 42.92 7.92 18.68
C ALA A 181 44.24 8.39 19.30
N CYS A 182 44.19 9.37 20.20
CA CYS A 182 45.35 9.82 20.96
C CYS A 182 45.92 8.71 21.82
N SER A 183 45.08 7.94 22.50
CA SER A 183 45.50 6.81 23.34
C SER A 183 46.21 5.73 22.52
N ALA A 184 45.69 5.38 21.35
CA ALA A 184 46.33 4.44 20.43
C ALA A 184 47.72 4.92 19.99
N LEU A 185 47.87 6.20 19.63
CA LEU A 185 49.17 6.77 19.25
C LEU A 185 50.16 6.83 20.42
N LEU A 186 49.68 7.08 21.64
CA LEU A 186 50.50 7.04 22.86
C LEU A 186 50.99 5.61 23.15
N GLU A 187 50.13 4.60 22.98
CA GLU A 187 50.50 3.18 23.06
C GLU A 187 51.55 2.81 22.00
N GLY A 188 51.38 3.33 20.78
CA GLY A 188 52.33 3.21 19.66
C GLY A 188 53.64 3.99 19.85
N ARG A 189 53.74 4.83 20.90
CA ARG A 189 54.87 5.73 21.19
C ARG A 189 55.07 6.88 20.19
N ASP A 190 54.03 7.24 19.44
CA ASP A 190 54.01 8.37 18.51
C ASP A 190 53.55 9.67 19.20
N PHE A 191 54.29 10.10 20.23
CA PHE A 191 53.92 11.23 21.08
C PHE A 191 53.69 12.54 20.32
N ARG A 192 54.48 12.78 19.26
CA ARG A 192 54.35 13.98 18.42
C ARG A 192 53.04 13.96 17.64
N LEU A 193 52.72 12.83 17.03
CA LEU A 193 51.49 12.68 16.26
C LEU A 193 50.27 12.75 17.17
N ALA A 194 50.32 12.12 18.35
CA ALA A 194 49.29 12.21 19.37
C ALA A 194 49.00 13.67 19.78
N THR A 195 50.04 14.48 19.98
CA THR A 195 49.90 15.90 20.33
C THR A 195 49.24 16.72 19.23
N ILE A 196 49.51 16.39 17.96
CA ILE A 196 48.94 17.07 16.80
C ILE A 196 47.49 16.63 16.58
N VAL A 197 47.21 15.33 16.70
CA VAL A 197 45.85 14.76 16.57
C VAL A 197 44.93 15.27 17.68
N ALA A 198 45.44 15.49 18.90
CA ALA A 198 44.68 16.10 19.99
C ALA A 198 44.19 17.53 19.69
N GLN A 199 44.70 18.19 18.64
CA GLN A 199 44.24 19.51 18.21
C GLN A 199 43.03 19.46 17.28
N LEU A 200 42.61 18.28 16.81
CA LEU A 200 41.39 18.14 15.99
C LEU A 200 40.15 18.61 16.77
N PRO A 201 39.17 19.24 16.10
CA PRO A 201 39.11 19.53 14.66
C PRO A 201 39.97 20.73 14.21
N GLY A 202 40.62 21.45 15.13
CA GLY A 202 41.50 22.57 14.82
C GLY A 202 40.77 23.83 14.34
N ASN A 203 41.48 24.97 14.33
CA ASN A 203 40.99 26.21 13.74
C ASN A 203 41.50 26.38 12.30
N SER A 204 40.94 27.32 11.54
CA SER A 204 41.31 27.50 10.13
C SER A 204 42.80 27.79 9.92
N LYS A 205 43.43 28.52 10.86
CA LYS A 205 44.87 28.84 10.80
C LYS A 205 45.75 27.61 11.03
N SER A 206 45.39 26.74 11.99
CA SER A 206 46.14 25.51 12.26
C SER A 206 46.03 24.55 11.09
N LYS A 207 44.84 24.44 10.47
CA LYS A 207 44.62 23.66 9.24
C LYS A 207 45.48 24.17 8.09
N GLU A 208 45.47 25.48 7.84
CA GLU A 208 46.29 26.10 6.78
C GLU A 208 47.80 25.89 7.01
N MET A 209 48.27 26.01 8.25
CA MET A 209 49.66 25.77 8.60
C MET A 209 50.05 24.30 8.35
N MET A 210 49.19 23.35 8.70
CA MET A 210 49.44 21.94 8.44
C MET A 210 49.42 21.63 6.93
N ALA A 211 48.47 22.18 6.17
CA ALA A 211 48.43 22.03 4.72
C ALA A 211 49.73 22.52 4.06
N LYS A 212 50.25 23.68 4.48
CA LYS A 212 51.55 24.19 4.02
C LYS A 212 52.70 23.27 4.40
N GLN A 213 52.65 22.67 5.60
CA GLN A 213 53.67 21.73 6.04
C GLN A 213 53.68 20.45 5.19
N ILE A 214 52.52 19.91 4.84
CA ILE A 214 52.39 18.76 3.95
C ILE A 214 52.96 19.07 2.56
N GLU A 215 52.66 20.26 2.02
CA GLU A 215 53.22 20.67 0.73
C GLU A 215 54.75 20.86 0.80
N ASN A 216 55.28 21.38 1.90
CA ASN A 216 56.73 21.46 2.12
C ASN A 216 57.36 20.06 2.12
N TRP A 217 56.79 19.10 2.85
CA TRP A 217 57.26 17.71 2.85
C TRP A 217 57.19 17.07 1.46
N ARG A 218 56.15 17.37 0.70
CA ARG A 218 56.03 16.93 -0.70
C ARG A 218 57.11 17.55 -1.57
N SER A 219 57.36 18.85 -1.48
CA SER A 219 58.40 19.53 -2.25
C SER A 219 59.81 18.98 -1.96
N GLN A 220 60.07 18.59 -0.71
CA GLN A 220 61.35 18.09 -0.19
C GLN A 220 61.54 16.57 -0.32
N ASN A 221 60.65 15.85 -1.01
CA ASN A 221 60.69 14.38 -1.14
C ASN A 221 60.59 13.62 0.20
N MET A 222 60.08 14.23 1.26
CA MET A 222 59.95 13.55 2.56
C MET A 222 58.71 12.65 2.64
N ILE A 223 57.74 12.84 1.74
CA ILE A 223 56.47 12.12 1.78
C ILE A 223 56.59 10.63 1.40
N SER A 224 57.65 10.22 0.69
CA SER A 224 57.94 8.82 0.36
C SER A 224 58.43 8.01 1.58
N GLU A 225 59.04 8.68 2.56
CA GLU A 225 59.52 8.08 3.80
C GLU A 225 58.40 7.90 4.86
N MET A 226 57.23 8.47 4.63
CA MET A 226 56.10 8.43 5.56
C MET A 226 55.15 7.28 5.19
N THR A 227 54.74 6.51 6.19
CA THR A 227 53.69 5.49 6.01
C THR A 227 52.37 6.16 5.61
N GLU A 228 51.54 5.43 4.86
CA GLU A 228 50.24 5.94 4.38
C GLU A 228 49.33 6.33 5.55
N SER A 229 49.39 5.62 6.68
CA SER A 229 48.63 5.93 7.89
C SER A 229 49.05 7.28 8.51
N VAL A 230 50.36 7.54 8.61
CA VAL A 230 50.86 8.83 9.12
C VAL A 230 50.51 9.97 8.16
N ARG A 231 50.63 9.75 6.84
CA ARG A 231 50.20 10.74 5.84
C ARG A 231 48.73 11.08 6.00
N ALA A 232 47.87 10.07 6.13
CA ALA A 232 46.44 10.28 6.31
C ALA A 232 46.11 11.06 7.58
N LEU A 233 46.78 10.78 8.71
CA LEU A 233 46.58 11.52 9.96
C LEU A 233 46.94 13.01 9.83
N TYR A 234 48.03 13.32 9.12
CA TYR A 234 48.38 14.72 8.84
C TYR A 234 47.39 15.41 7.90
N GLU A 235 46.92 14.72 6.86
CA GLU A 235 45.90 15.23 5.93
C GLU A 235 44.60 15.56 6.69
N LEU A 236 44.15 14.67 7.58
CA LEU A 236 42.98 14.92 8.43
C LEU A 236 43.15 16.16 9.32
N VAL A 237 44.35 16.37 9.88
CA VAL A 237 44.67 17.57 10.67
C VAL A 237 44.72 18.84 9.82
N ALA A 238 45.15 18.73 8.56
CA ALA A 238 45.06 19.82 7.59
C ALA A 238 43.62 20.11 7.13
N GLY A 239 42.67 19.24 7.48
CA GLY A 239 41.28 19.31 7.03
C GLY A 239 41.05 18.78 5.62
N ASN A 240 42.01 18.04 5.07
CA ASN A 240 41.85 17.27 3.85
C ASN A 240 41.41 15.83 4.21
N THR A 241 40.17 15.50 3.85
CA THR A 241 39.52 14.25 4.30
C THR A 241 39.32 13.25 3.17
N CYS A 242 39.77 13.55 1.95
CA CYS A 242 39.46 12.76 0.76
C CYS A 242 40.70 12.06 0.18
N ILE A 243 41.64 12.82 -0.39
CA ILE A 243 42.82 12.27 -1.08
C ILE A 243 44.10 12.77 -0.43
N SER A 244 44.98 11.85 -0.05
CA SER A 244 46.38 12.22 0.19
C SER A 244 47.13 12.20 -1.13
N GLU A 245 47.55 13.38 -1.61
CA GLU A 245 48.26 13.44 -2.88
C GLU A 245 49.70 12.94 -2.71
N GLY A 246 50.10 12.10 -3.65
CA GLY A 246 51.44 11.55 -3.73
C GLY A 246 52.42 12.49 -4.45
N LYS A 247 53.58 11.93 -4.79
CA LYS A 247 54.57 12.58 -5.63
C LYS A 247 55.09 11.61 -6.67
N SER A 248 55.12 12.07 -7.92
CA SER A 248 55.76 11.36 -9.03
C SER A 248 57.24 11.75 -9.08
N GLY A 249 58.12 10.77 -9.21
CA GLY A 249 59.57 10.99 -9.22
C GLY A 249 60.36 9.68 -9.39
N PRO A 250 61.68 9.71 -9.18
CA PRO A 250 62.52 8.52 -9.03
C PRO A 250 61.94 7.54 -7.99
N ALA A 251 62.35 6.27 -8.05
CA ALA A 251 61.78 5.24 -7.18
C ALA A 251 61.91 5.57 -5.68
N GLU A 252 63.01 6.21 -5.26
CA GLU A 252 63.21 6.68 -3.88
C GLU A 252 62.26 7.83 -3.44
N ASP A 253 61.82 8.68 -4.37
CA ASP A 253 61.00 9.86 -4.08
C ASP A 253 59.51 9.63 -4.36
N LYS A 254 59.17 8.45 -4.88
CA LYS A 254 57.82 8.14 -5.35
C LYS A 254 56.90 7.81 -4.19
N ALA A 255 55.85 8.61 -4.02
CA ALA A 255 54.75 8.31 -3.11
C ALA A 255 53.45 8.17 -3.90
N SER A 256 52.70 7.08 -3.67
CA SER A 256 51.36 6.88 -4.23
C SER A 256 50.38 7.93 -3.69
N ALA A 257 49.52 8.44 -4.56
CA ALA A 257 48.30 9.10 -4.13
C ALA A 257 47.26 8.03 -3.77
N PHE A 258 46.48 8.26 -2.71
CA PHE A 258 45.43 7.33 -2.31
C PHE A 258 44.24 8.08 -1.69
N GLY A 259 43.04 7.52 -1.84
CA GLY A 259 41.85 7.98 -1.14
C GLY A 259 41.85 7.44 0.29
N ILE A 260 41.61 8.29 1.28
CA ILE A 260 41.66 7.91 2.70
C ILE A 260 40.61 6.82 2.98
N SER A 261 39.37 7.03 2.53
CA SER A 261 38.26 6.09 2.69
C SER A 261 38.55 4.72 2.08
N SER A 262 38.96 4.67 0.82
CA SER A 262 39.21 3.42 0.10
C SER A 262 40.44 2.67 0.60
N ARG A 263 41.50 3.40 0.99
CA ARG A 263 42.73 2.78 1.49
C ARG A 263 42.57 2.11 2.85
N PHE A 264 41.75 2.68 3.73
CA PHE A 264 41.50 2.16 5.07
C PHE A 264 40.15 1.43 5.18
N GLY A 265 39.50 1.09 4.08
CA GLY A 265 38.25 0.31 4.11
C GLY A 265 37.13 0.96 4.91
N LEU A 266 37.02 2.29 4.86
CA LEU A 266 35.94 3.03 5.50
C LEU A 266 34.67 2.92 4.65
N ASP A 267 33.52 2.69 5.29
CA ASP A 267 32.23 2.85 4.61
C ASP A 267 31.92 4.33 4.34
N TRP A 268 30.89 4.54 3.55
CA TRP A 268 30.49 5.86 3.11
C TRP A 268 30.05 6.75 4.29
N ARG A 269 29.45 6.17 5.34
CA ARG A 269 28.98 6.90 6.53
C ARG A 269 30.18 7.44 7.31
N ARG A 270 31.21 6.62 7.51
CA ARG A 270 32.50 7.05 8.08
C ARG A 270 33.22 8.07 7.19
N SER A 271 33.24 7.87 5.88
CA SER A 271 33.86 8.82 4.94
C SER A 271 33.18 10.20 4.95
N PHE A 272 31.86 10.24 4.99
CA PHE A 272 31.11 11.49 5.19
C PHE A 272 31.36 12.08 6.58
N GLY A 273 31.42 11.25 7.62
CA GLY A 273 31.74 11.68 8.99
C GLY A 273 33.06 12.45 9.08
N LEU A 274 34.12 11.98 8.40
CA LEU A 274 35.39 12.71 8.33
C LEU A 274 35.22 14.14 7.79
N ARG A 275 34.39 14.32 6.75
CA ARG A 275 34.09 15.65 6.18
C ARG A 275 33.28 16.50 7.16
N LEU A 276 32.32 15.90 7.86
CA LEU A 276 31.52 16.58 8.87
C LEU A 276 32.35 17.09 10.05
N TRP A 277 33.35 16.33 10.51
CA TRP A 277 34.12 16.66 11.70
C TRP A 277 35.41 17.43 11.42
N PHE A 278 36.15 17.06 10.37
CA PHE A 278 37.53 17.51 10.18
C PHE A 278 37.75 18.39 8.95
N SER A 279 36.80 18.49 8.02
CA SER A 279 37.03 19.28 6.79
C SER A 279 37.24 20.78 7.06
N GLY A 280 37.84 21.49 6.09
CA GLY A 280 37.95 22.95 6.11
C GLY A 280 36.59 23.69 6.07
N ALA A 281 35.50 23.00 5.74
CA ALA A 281 34.14 23.53 5.58
C ALA A 281 33.41 23.78 6.92
N ASN A 282 34.16 24.12 7.98
CA ASN A 282 33.73 24.16 9.38
C ASN A 282 32.59 25.13 9.73
N GLU A 283 32.08 25.92 8.78
CA GLU A 283 31.09 26.97 9.06
C GLU A 283 29.64 26.51 8.86
N SER A 284 29.34 25.61 7.92
CA SER A 284 27.97 25.13 7.70
C SER A 284 27.87 23.64 7.42
N LEU A 285 26.75 23.04 7.85
CA LEU A 285 26.43 21.65 7.56
C LEU A 285 26.26 21.39 6.05
N ALA A 286 25.66 22.35 5.33
CA ALA A 286 25.43 22.23 3.90
C ALA A 286 26.75 22.13 3.12
N ASP A 287 27.80 22.84 3.55
CA ASP A 287 29.11 22.81 2.88
C ASP A 287 29.80 21.45 3.03
N ALA A 288 29.68 20.80 4.20
CA ALA A 288 30.23 19.45 4.40
C ALA A 288 29.54 18.41 3.51
N VAL A 289 28.21 18.53 3.35
CA VAL A 289 27.42 17.70 2.42
C VAL A 289 27.82 17.96 0.98
N GLN A 290 27.94 19.22 0.58
CA GLN A 290 28.31 19.57 -0.78
C GLN A 290 29.74 19.12 -1.13
N LEU A 291 30.68 19.26 -0.20
CA LEU A 291 32.05 18.78 -0.37
C LEU A 291 32.09 17.27 -0.64
N TYR A 292 31.28 16.47 0.08
CA TYR A 292 31.18 15.04 -0.16
C TYR A 292 30.61 14.71 -1.55
N ILE A 293 29.57 15.43 -1.97
CA ILE A 293 28.91 15.23 -3.27
C ILE A 293 29.85 15.64 -4.42
N ASP A 294 30.55 16.75 -4.28
CA ASP A 294 31.51 17.24 -5.28
C ASP A 294 32.69 16.28 -5.42
N ASP A 295 33.19 15.72 -4.31
CA ASP A 295 34.23 14.70 -4.32
C ASP A 295 33.78 13.41 -5.04
N LEU A 296 32.53 12.98 -4.85
CA LEU A 296 31.95 11.85 -5.56
C LEU A 296 31.79 12.15 -7.06
N ALA A 297 31.27 13.33 -7.41
CA ALA A 297 31.08 13.75 -8.79
C ALA A 297 32.41 13.91 -9.54
N ALA A 298 33.45 14.37 -8.86
CA ALA A 298 34.81 14.49 -9.39
C ALA A 298 35.55 13.13 -9.46
N GLY A 299 34.96 12.04 -8.95
CA GLY A 299 35.59 10.72 -8.89
C GLY A 299 36.76 10.63 -7.91
N LYS A 300 36.88 11.60 -6.99
CA LYS A 300 37.90 11.61 -5.94
C LYS A 300 37.54 10.65 -4.81
N GLU A 301 36.27 10.69 -4.40
CA GLU A 301 35.70 9.71 -3.49
C GLU A 301 35.20 8.51 -4.30
N THR A 302 35.65 7.32 -3.91
CA THR A 302 35.30 6.08 -4.61
C THR A 302 34.29 5.24 -3.83
N VAL A 303 34.18 5.49 -2.51
CA VAL A 303 33.22 4.82 -1.64
C VAL A 303 31.85 5.45 -1.80
N ARG A 304 30.94 4.74 -2.47
CA ARG A 304 29.60 5.23 -2.79
C ARG A 304 28.62 5.06 -1.62
N PRO A 305 27.66 5.98 -1.48
CA PRO A 305 26.57 5.93 -0.53
C PRO A 305 25.50 4.92 -0.98
N VAL A 306 25.70 3.66 -0.62
CA VAL A 306 24.78 2.57 -0.97
C VAL A 306 23.75 2.35 0.14
N PRO A 307 22.51 1.95 -0.20
CA PRO A 307 21.49 1.56 0.78
C PRO A 307 21.98 0.52 1.80
N TYR A 308 21.46 0.61 3.04
CA TYR A 308 21.88 -0.27 4.16
C TYR A 308 21.86 -1.77 3.85
N PHE A 309 20.90 -2.25 3.05
CA PHE A 309 20.78 -3.68 2.72
C PHE A 309 21.86 -4.15 1.75
N ILE A 310 22.36 -3.26 0.88
CA ILE A 310 23.53 -3.54 0.03
C ILE A 310 24.80 -3.52 0.89
N GLU A 311 24.93 -2.54 1.78
CA GLU A 311 26.08 -2.40 2.66
C GLU A 311 26.25 -3.63 3.58
N GLN A 312 25.15 -4.11 4.18
CA GLN A 312 25.14 -5.27 5.06
C GLN A 312 25.14 -6.61 4.30
N SER A 313 25.23 -6.59 2.97
CA SER A 313 25.16 -7.79 2.12
C SER A 313 23.93 -8.66 2.39
N LEU A 314 22.80 -8.03 2.72
CA LEU A 314 21.53 -8.72 2.90
C LEU A 314 21.04 -9.22 1.54
N ALA A 315 20.47 -10.42 1.51
CA ALA A 315 19.93 -10.98 0.27
C ALA A 315 18.86 -10.03 -0.27
N PRO A 316 19.02 -9.49 -1.51
CA PRO A 316 18.10 -8.50 -2.02
C PRO A 316 16.72 -9.14 -2.17
N SER A 317 15.70 -8.50 -1.59
CA SER A 317 14.31 -8.93 -1.81
C SER A 317 13.93 -8.82 -3.28
N TRP A 318 14.46 -7.83 -3.99
CA TRP A 318 14.20 -7.60 -5.40
C TRP A 318 15.50 -7.52 -6.20
N ASN A 319 15.55 -8.15 -7.37
CA ASN A 319 16.69 -8.01 -8.26
C ASN A 319 16.49 -6.77 -9.13
N ASP A 320 17.03 -5.64 -8.68
CA ASP A 320 17.00 -4.39 -9.41
C ASP A 320 18.10 -4.35 -10.47
N ALA A 321 17.73 -4.07 -11.72
CA ALA A 321 18.68 -3.93 -12.82
C ALA A 321 19.61 -2.72 -12.61
N ASP A 322 19.11 -1.70 -11.90
CA ASP A 322 19.80 -0.43 -11.64
C ASP A 322 20.30 -0.32 -10.19
N ALA A 323 20.53 -1.45 -9.50
CA ALA A 323 20.95 -1.49 -8.08
C ALA A 323 22.20 -0.64 -7.76
N GLN A 324 23.07 -0.41 -8.73
CA GLN A 324 24.28 0.42 -8.58
C GLN A 324 24.01 1.94 -8.61
N GLY A 325 22.83 2.35 -9.09
CA GLY A 325 22.40 3.76 -9.14
C GLY A 325 21.61 4.21 -7.91
N ASN A 326 21.15 3.27 -7.07
CA ASN A 326 20.37 3.59 -5.88
C ASN A 326 21.28 4.19 -4.79
N GLU A 327 20.89 5.35 -4.28
CA GLU A 327 21.58 6.05 -3.19
C GLU A 327 20.89 5.76 -1.85
N ASP A 328 21.67 5.83 -0.76
CA ASP A 328 21.14 5.70 0.59
C ASP A 328 20.20 6.86 0.97
N THR A 329 19.16 6.53 1.74
CA THR A 329 18.13 7.47 2.16
C THR A 329 18.65 8.57 3.10
N LEU A 330 19.64 8.27 3.95
CA LEU A 330 20.26 9.24 4.85
C LEU A 330 20.99 10.31 4.04
N LEU A 331 21.71 9.93 2.98
CA LEU A 331 22.33 10.91 2.09
C LEU A 331 21.28 11.73 1.35
N GLY A 332 20.19 11.11 0.87
CA GLY A 332 19.12 11.86 0.21
C GLY A 332 18.48 12.91 1.11
N LEU A 333 18.31 12.64 2.42
CA LEU A 333 17.87 13.63 3.40
C LEU A 333 18.89 14.75 3.61
N LEU A 334 20.19 14.43 3.69
CA LEU A 334 21.25 15.43 3.77
C LEU A 334 21.28 16.34 2.53
N LYS A 335 21.14 15.77 1.33
CA LYS A 335 21.05 16.51 0.07
C LYS A 335 19.81 17.42 0.02
N LEU A 336 18.69 16.93 0.54
CA LEU A 336 17.46 17.71 0.63
C LEU A 336 17.64 18.91 1.57
N TYR A 337 18.32 18.73 2.69
CA TYR A 337 18.62 19.80 3.64
C TYR A 337 19.64 20.81 3.07
N SER A 338 20.67 20.34 2.35
CA SER A 338 21.71 21.19 1.77
C SER A 338 21.29 21.92 0.49
N ARG A 339 20.03 21.76 0.03
CA ARG A 339 19.56 22.39 -1.20
C ARG A 339 19.59 23.92 -1.08
N GLN A 340 20.14 24.57 -2.09
CA GLN A 340 20.10 26.03 -2.18
C GLN A 340 18.72 26.49 -2.69
N PRO A 341 18.17 27.63 -2.23
CA PRO A 341 16.90 28.15 -2.74
C PRO A 341 16.89 28.43 -4.26
N SER A 342 18.07 28.59 -4.87
CA SER A 342 18.26 28.79 -6.32
C SER A 342 18.40 27.49 -7.11
N SER A 343 18.28 26.32 -6.47
CA SER A 343 18.42 25.03 -7.15
C SER A 343 17.33 24.83 -8.19
N ASN A 344 17.69 24.23 -9.33
CA ASN A 344 16.71 23.89 -10.36
C ASN A 344 15.71 22.87 -9.80
N VAL A 345 14.41 23.19 -9.91
CA VAL A 345 13.29 22.35 -9.46
C VAL A 345 13.37 20.95 -10.06
N ASP A 346 13.82 20.79 -11.30
CA ASP A 346 13.92 19.48 -11.95
C ASP A 346 15.00 18.59 -11.30
N ASN A 347 16.12 19.18 -10.88
CA ASN A 347 17.16 18.47 -10.16
C ASN A 347 16.67 18.04 -8.78
N VAL A 348 15.94 18.93 -8.09
CA VAL A 348 15.34 18.61 -6.78
C VAL A 348 14.28 17.52 -6.92
N ARG A 349 13.45 17.57 -7.96
CA ARG A 349 12.46 16.53 -8.24
C ARG A 349 13.11 15.17 -8.48
N SER A 350 14.21 15.12 -9.23
CA SER A 350 14.99 13.89 -9.44
C SER A 350 15.55 13.36 -8.11
N LEU A 351 16.15 14.23 -7.30
CA LEU A 351 16.64 13.89 -5.96
C LEU A 351 15.52 13.33 -5.07
N VAL A 352 14.37 13.99 -5.02
CA VAL A 352 13.20 13.58 -4.22
C VAL A 352 12.64 12.25 -4.72
N THR A 353 12.58 12.05 -6.03
CA THR A 353 12.13 10.78 -6.64
C THR A 353 13.05 9.63 -6.26
N ASN A 354 14.37 9.86 -6.26
CA ASN A 354 15.36 8.84 -5.86
C ASN A 354 15.33 8.57 -4.36
N LEU A 355 15.21 9.62 -3.53
CA LEU A 355 15.09 9.52 -2.07
C LEU A 355 13.84 8.74 -1.64
N LEU A 356 12.71 8.98 -2.31
CA LEU A 356 11.44 8.36 -1.97
C LEU A 356 11.17 7.06 -2.73
N SER A 357 12.10 6.60 -3.57
CA SER A 357 11.98 5.34 -4.30
C SER A 357 11.89 4.17 -3.33
N PRO A 358 10.80 3.36 -3.33
CA PRO A 358 10.69 2.19 -2.47
C PRO A 358 11.84 1.20 -2.68
N ALA A 359 12.35 1.06 -3.90
CA ALA A 359 13.49 0.20 -4.21
C ALA A 359 14.77 0.64 -3.46
N SER A 360 15.02 1.95 -3.36
CA SER A 360 16.18 2.50 -2.64
C SER A 360 16.01 2.44 -1.12
N VAL A 361 14.78 2.66 -0.63
CA VAL A 361 14.49 2.74 0.82
C VAL A 361 14.40 1.37 1.47
N SER A 362 13.68 0.43 0.87
CA SER A 362 13.36 -0.88 1.47
C SER A 362 13.96 -2.08 0.74
N GLY A 363 14.63 -1.86 -0.40
CA GLY A 363 15.17 -2.93 -1.24
C GLY A 363 14.10 -3.66 -2.06
N SER A 364 12.86 -3.17 -2.07
CA SER A 364 11.76 -3.74 -2.84
C SER A 364 10.83 -2.64 -3.37
N PRO A 365 10.51 -2.61 -4.67
CA PRO A 365 9.53 -1.67 -5.22
C PRO A 365 8.12 -1.90 -4.65
N LEU A 366 7.88 -3.06 -4.03
CA LEU A 366 6.60 -3.44 -3.43
C LEU A 366 6.45 -3.03 -1.97
N ASN A 367 7.53 -2.57 -1.32
CA ASN A 367 7.48 -2.09 0.07
C ASN A 367 7.63 -0.57 0.10
N ALA A 368 6.50 0.12 -0.01
CA ALA A 368 6.43 1.58 -0.13
C ALA A 368 6.14 2.29 1.20
N ARG A 369 6.07 1.56 2.33
CA ARG A 369 5.67 2.13 3.63
C ARG A 369 6.52 3.32 4.03
N LEU A 370 7.82 3.12 4.29
CA LEU A 370 8.69 4.18 4.79
C LEU A 370 8.78 5.36 3.79
N SER A 371 8.86 5.06 2.49
CA SER A 371 8.79 6.07 1.42
C SER A 371 7.54 6.94 1.50
N TRP A 372 6.36 6.33 1.64
CA TRP A 372 5.09 7.04 1.72
C TRP A 372 4.99 7.87 3.00
N GLN A 373 5.42 7.32 4.14
CA GLN A 373 5.41 8.03 5.42
C GLN A 373 6.32 9.27 5.38
N LEU A 374 7.53 9.14 4.82
CA LEU A 374 8.44 10.27 4.63
C LEU A 374 7.85 11.30 3.67
N ALA A 375 7.35 10.88 2.50
CA ALA A 375 6.79 11.77 1.49
C ALA A 375 5.65 12.63 2.06
N THR A 376 4.71 11.99 2.75
CA THR A 376 3.53 12.65 3.32
C THR A 376 3.90 13.60 4.47
N LEU A 377 4.83 13.22 5.36
CA LEU A 377 5.27 14.09 6.46
C LEU A 377 6.10 15.27 5.96
N LEU A 378 7.01 15.04 5.01
CA LEU A 378 7.82 16.10 4.39
C LEU A 378 6.95 17.12 3.64
N GLN A 379 5.90 16.67 2.95
CA GLN A 379 4.93 17.54 2.28
C GLN A 379 4.07 18.30 3.31
N LYS A 380 3.54 17.61 4.34
CA LYS A 380 2.71 18.25 5.39
C LYS A 380 3.46 19.33 6.16
N LYS A 381 4.76 19.13 6.45
CA LYS A 381 5.62 20.13 7.10
C LYS A 381 6.06 21.27 6.17
N GLY A 382 5.66 21.26 4.90
CA GLY A 382 6.03 22.28 3.93
C GLY A 382 7.52 22.24 3.50
N ILE A 383 8.23 21.15 3.82
CA ILE A 383 9.62 20.95 3.39
C ILE A 383 9.65 20.64 1.90
N LEU A 384 8.73 19.79 1.43
CA LEU A 384 8.54 19.54 0.01
C LEU A 384 7.38 20.37 -0.51
N THR A 385 7.61 21.08 -1.60
CA THR A 385 6.55 21.77 -2.34
C THR A 385 5.88 20.82 -3.34
N ALA A 386 4.65 21.14 -3.76
CA ALA A 386 3.93 20.38 -4.79
C ALA A 386 4.66 20.37 -6.16
N ALA A 387 5.60 21.28 -6.38
CA ALA A 387 6.44 21.28 -7.58
C ALA A 387 7.55 20.21 -7.50
N GLU A 388 8.07 19.94 -6.31
CA GLU A 388 9.19 19.01 -6.06
C GLU A 388 8.73 17.57 -5.91
N LEU A 389 7.58 17.35 -5.27
CA LEU A 389 6.91 16.06 -5.19
C LEU A 389 5.60 16.13 -5.98
N SER A 390 5.52 15.40 -7.09
CA SER A 390 4.31 15.36 -7.90
C SER A 390 3.21 14.57 -7.20
N ASP A 391 1.98 15.06 -7.30
CA ASP A 391 0.79 14.37 -6.79
C ASP A 391 0.68 12.95 -7.35
N ALA A 392 1.05 12.76 -8.61
CA ALA A 392 1.09 11.44 -9.23
C ALA A 392 2.07 10.49 -8.54
N ALA A 393 3.25 10.94 -8.11
CA ALA A 393 4.22 10.12 -7.41
C ALA A 393 3.71 9.74 -6.00
N LEU A 394 3.09 10.69 -5.28
CA LEU A 394 2.47 10.43 -3.98
C LEU A 394 1.29 9.46 -4.11
N ASP A 395 0.46 9.62 -5.14
CA ASP A 395 -0.65 8.72 -5.44
C ASP A 395 -0.13 7.30 -5.75
N GLN A 396 0.96 7.16 -6.51
CA GLN A 396 1.59 5.84 -6.76
C GLN A 396 2.11 5.19 -5.48
N LEU A 397 2.75 5.95 -4.59
CA LEU A 397 3.19 5.44 -3.28
C LEU A 397 1.98 5.01 -2.42
N SER A 398 0.90 5.79 -2.44
CA SER A 398 -0.34 5.50 -1.70
C SER A 398 -1.02 4.23 -2.21
N LEU A 399 -1.10 4.06 -3.53
CA LEU A 399 -1.65 2.84 -4.14
C LEU A 399 -0.80 1.61 -3.81
N THR A 400 0.53 1.74 -3.86
CA THR A 400 1.46 0.65 -3.54
C THR A 400 1.33 0.23 -2.08
N LEU A 401 1.35 1.19 -1.14
CA LEU A 401 1.17 0.91 0.28
C LEU A 401 -0.22 0.35 0.59
N SER A 402 -1.28 0.88 -0.04
CA SER A 402 -2.63 0.33 0.12
C SER A 402 -2.71 -1.13 -0.33
N SER A 403 -2.08 -1.47 -1.45
CA SER A 403 -2.01 -2.87 -1.92
C SER A 403 -1.20 -3.77 -0.99
N GLN A 404 -0.14 -3.24 -0.37
CA GLN A 404 0.67 -3.93 0.64
C GLN A 404 -0.15 -4.25 1.90
N LEU A 405 -0.94 -3.28 2.37
CA LEU A 405 -1.86 -3.42 3.51
C LEU A 405 -3.02 -4.36 3.20
N GLU A 406 -3.57 -4.30 1.97
CA GLU A 406 -4.58 -5.24 1.49
C GLU A 406 -4.06 -6.68 1.54
N ALA A 407 -2.81 -6.91 1.12
CA ALA A 407 -2.14 -8.21 1.20
C ALA A 407 -1.85 -8.64 2.65
N ALA A 408 -1.61 -7.70 3.56
CA ALA A 408 -1.46 -7.93 5.00
C ALA A 408 -2.79 -8.17 5.74
N ASN A 409 -3.93 -8.16 5.03
CA ASN A 409 -5.27 -8.32 5.59
C ASN A 409 -5.77 -7.10 6.42
N GLU A 410 -5.11 -5.95 6.30
CA GLU A 410 -5.36 -4.73 7.08
C GLU A 410 -6.26 -3.72 6.34
N LEU A 411 -7.58 -3.93 6.37
CA LEU A 411 -8.55 -3.12 5.62
C LEU A 411 -8.57 -1.65 6.05
N VAL A 412 -8.67 -1.39 7.36
CA VAL A 412 -8.86 -0.05 7.93
C VAL A 412 -7.70 0.87 7.54
N PHE A 413 -6.47 0.38 7.68
CA PHE A 413 -5.27 1.13 7.30
C PHE A 413 -5.14 1.28 5.78
N ALA A 414 -5.45 0.25 5.00
CA ALA A 414 -5.46 0.35 3.53
C ALA A 414 -6.44 1.41 3.03
N THR A 415 -7.61 1.51 3.65
CA THR A 415 -8.62 2.53 3.36
C THR A 415 -8.13 3.92 3.76
N ASN A 416 -7.53 4.08 4.94
CA ASN A 416 -6.97 5.36 5.39
C ASN A 416 -5.90 5.88 4.42
N VAL A 417 -4.98 5.02 3.97
CA VAL A 417 -3.97 5.39 2.96
C VAL A 417 -4.61 5.85 1.64
N LEU A 418 -5.69 5.20 1.18
CA LEU A 418 -6.40 5.62 -0.04
C LEU A 418 -7.10 6.97 0.09
N LEU A 419 -7.43 7.41 1.31
CA LEU A 419 -8.01 8.75 1.52
C LEU A 419 -7.01 9.87 1.18
N HIS A 420 -5.71 9.57 1.21
CA HIS A 420 -4.65 10.51 0.82
C HIS A 420 -4.48 10.67 -0.69
N LEU A 421 -5.24 9.93 -1.51
CA LEU A 421 -5.23 10.12 -2.96
C LEU A 421 -5.73 11.51 -3.34
N THR A 422 -4.99 12.15 -4.23
CA THR A 422 -5.24 13.53 -4.67
C THR A 422 -6.53 13.64 -5.48
N SER A 423 -6.73 12.71 -6.42
CA SER A 423 -7.91 12.68 -7.29
C SER A 423 -9.13 12.06 -6.60
N GLU A 424 -10.25 12.80 -6.56
CA GLU A 424 -11.52 12.33 -5.98
C GLU A 424 -12.09 11.09 -6.68
N SER A 425 -12.08 11.07 -8.02
CA SER A 425 -12.60 9.94 -8.79
C SER A 425 -11.74 8.68 -8.63
N ALA A 426 -10.41 8.86 -8.54
CA ALA A 426 -9.50 7.75 -8.24
C ALA A 426 -9.72 7.23 -6.81
N ARG A 427 -9.88 8.14 -5.83
CA ARG A 427 -10.16 7.81 -4.44
C ARG A 427 -11.44 7.01 -4.29
N GLU A 428 -12.55 7.48 -4.89
CA GLU A 428 -13.81 6.74 -4.89
C GLU A 428 -13.61 5.34 -5.49
N LYS A 429 -13.04 5.26 -6.69
CA LYS A 429 -12.88 4.00 -7.41
C LYS A 429 -12.05 2.99 -6.60
N HIS A 430 -10.89 3.41 -6.09
CA HIS A 430 -9.99 2.52 -5.37
C HIS A 430 -10.56 2.08 -4.02
N ILE A 431 -11.26 2.96 -3.29
CA ILE A 431 -11.92 2.60 -2.03
C ILE A 431 -13.05 1.60 -2.29
N ARG A 432 -13.90 1.84 -3.29
CA ARG A 432 -14.98 0.90 -3.66
C ARG A 432 -14.42 -0.45 -4.10
N ASP A 433 -13.40 -0.45 -4.95
CA ASP A 433 -12.74 -1.67 -5.40
C ASP A 433 -12.11 -2.46 -4.23
N LEU A 434 -11.46 -1.77 -3.28
CA LEU A 434 -10.91 -2.38 -2.07
C LEU A 434 -12.02 -3.02 -1.23
N LEU A 435 -13.11 -2.28 -0.95
CA LEU A 435 -14.25 -2.78 -0.18
C LEU A 435 -14.90 -3.99 -0.86
N TYR A 436 -15.03 -3.99 -2.18
CA TYR A 436 -15.61 -5.11 -2.94
C TYR A 436 -14.71 -6.35 -2.91
N ARG A 437 -13.40 -6.20 -3.09
CA ARG A 437 -12.45 -7.33 -2.98
C ARG A 437 -12.39 -7.91 -1.58
N ARG A 438 -12.59 -7.06 -0.57
CA ARG A 438 -12.43 -7.39 0.86
C ARG A 438 -13.76 -7.42 1.61
N ALA A 439 -14.86 -7.62 0.89
CA ALA A 439 -16.20 -7.62 1.46
C ALA A 439 -16.42 -8.70 2.53
N SER A 440 -15.63 -9.78 2.52
CA SER A 440 -15.65 -10.81 3.58
C SER A 440 -15.34 -10.24 4.96
N ALA A 441 -14.48 -9.22 5.06
CA ALA A 441 -14.14 -8.58 6.33
C ALA A 441 -15.30 -7.75 6.90
N LEU A 442 -16.26 -7.35 6.06
CA LEU A 442 -17.46 -6.62 6.48
C LEU A 442 -18.57 -7.55 7.01
N TYR A 443 -18.37 -8.87 6.92
CA TYR A 443 -19.32 -9.91 7.33
C TYR A 443 -18.74 -10.74 8.49
N ASP A 444 -18.09 -10.09 9.47
CA ASP A 444 -17.69 -10.79 10.69
C ASP A 444 -18.94 -11.10 11.52
N ALA A 445 -19.29 -12.39 11.61
CA ALA A 445 -20.43 -12.87 12.37
C ALA A 445 -20.33 -12.59 13.88
N SER A 446 -19.11 -12.36 14.39
CA SER A 446 -18.87 -12.09 15.81
C SER A 446 -19.22 -10.66 16.18
N ASN A 447 -18.94 -9.70 15.30
CA ASN A 447 -19.15 -8.27 15.51
C ASN A 447 -19.52 -7.57 14.17
N PRO A 448 -20.79 -7.65 13.74
CA PRO A 448 -21.21 -7.15 12.42
C PRO A 448 -21.14 -5.63 12.27
N ASP A 449 -21.15 -4.88 13.37
CA ASP A 449 -21.25 -3.41 13.34
C ASP A 449 -19.93 -2.69 13.60
N ALA A 450 -18.95 -3.32 14.26
CA ALA A 450 -17.74 -2.64 14.72
C ALA A 450 -16.91 -2.02 13.57
N LEU A 451 -16.59 -2.82 12.54
CA LEU A 451 -15.83 -2.35 11.38
C LEU A 451 -16.58 -1.30 10.54
N PRO A 452 -17.86 -1.51 10.16
CA PRO A 452 -18.64 -0.48 9.48
C PRO A 452 -18.72 0.83 10.25
N THR A 453 -18.88 0.79 11.59
CA THR A 453 -18.93 2.00 12.42
C THR A 453 -17.63 2.78 12.35
N VAL A 454 -16.47 2.12 12.43
CA VAL A 454 -15.17 2.79 12.25
C VAL A 454 -15.06 3.43 10.86
N LEU A 455 -15.44 2.70 9.81
CA LEU A 455 -15.35 3.19 8.43
C LEU A 455 -16.30 4.38 8.15
N THR A 456 -17.47 4.44 8.80
CA THR A 456 -18.43 5.53 8.60
C THR A 456 -18.19 6.69 9.54
N GLN A 457 -17.88 6.45 10.82
CA GLN A 457 -17.70 7.50 11.82
C GLN A 457 -16.32 8.15 11.75
N ASP A 458 -15.25 7.35 11.63
CA ASP A 458 -13.88 7.89 11.68
C ASP A 458 -13.40 8.35 10.29
N PHE A 459 -13.80 7.64 9.23
CA PHE A 459 -13.38 7.95 7.85
C PHE A 459 -14.45 8.64 6.99
N ALA A 460 -15.65 8.87 7.54
CA ALA A 460 -16.76 9.52 6.84
C ALA A 460 -17.14 8.87 5.50
N LEU A 461 -16.99 7.54 5.37
CA LEU A 461 -17.36 6.84 4.15
C LEU A 461 -18.88 6.72 3.99
N PRO A 462 -19.42 6.83 2.76
CA PRO A 462 -20.83 6.60 2.50
C PRO A 462 -21.25 5.17 2.87
N GLU A 463 -22.28 5.04 3.70
CA GLU A 463 -22.84 3.73 4.09
C GLU A 463 -23.27 2.90 2.87
N GLN A 464 -23.71 3.57 1.81
CA GLN A 464 -24.12 2.96 0.55
C GLN A 464 -23.01 2.04 -0.03
N TRP A 465 -21.75 2.45 0.06
CA TRP A 465 -20.63 1.67 -0.47
C TRP A 465 -20.41 0.37 0.32
N LEU A 466 -20.60 0.42 1.64
CA LEU A 466 -20.49 -0.75 2.51
C LEU A 466 -21.63 -1.76 2.24
N TRP A 467 -22.86 -1.26 2.08
CA TRP A 467 -24.02 -2.11 1.74
C TRP A 467 -23.88 -2.74 0.36
N HIS A 468 -23.37 -1.99 -0.63
CA HIS A 468 -23.04 -2.54 -1.94
C HIS A 468 -22.00 -3.67 -1.88
N ALA A 469 -20.95 -3.50 -1.08
CA ALA A 469 -19.94 -4.54 -0.90
C ALA A 469 -20.52 -5.81 -0.27
N ARG A 470 -21.39 -5.65 0.75
CA ARG A 470 -22.10 -6.75 1.41
C ARG A 470 -23.04 -7.49 0.46
N ALA A 471 -23.78 -6.77 -0.39
CA ALA A 471 -24.63 -7.37 -1.42
C ALA A 471 -23.82 -8.23 -2.40
N LEU A 472 -22.68 -7.72 -2.87
CA LEU A 472 -21.78 -8.44 -3.77
C LEU A 472 -21.21 -9.72 -3.13
N TYR A 473 -20.89 -9.66 -1.83
CA TYR A 473 -20.42 -10.82 -1.08
C TYR A 473 -21.52 -11.87 -0.89
N ALA A 474 -22.74 -11.45 -0.53
CA ALA A 474 -23.89 -12.33 -0.38
C ALA A 474 -24.16 -13.11 -1.68
N ARG A 475 -24.13 -12.42 -2.83
CA ARG A 475 -24.28 -13.04 -4.15
C ARG A 475 -23.20 -14.07 -4.47
N SER A 476 -21.93 -13.71 -4.24
CA SER A 476 -20.79 -14.46 -4.80
C SER A 476 -20.26 -15.58 -3.91
N MET A 477 -20.41 -15.46 -2.58
CA MET A 477 -19.78 -16.37 -1.62
C MET A 477 -20.81 -17.10 -0.75
N LEU A 478 -21.89 -16.43 -0.35
CA LEU A 478 -22.93 -17.03 0.49
C LEU A 478 -24.06 -17.67 -0.33
N GLU A 479 -24.20 -17.28 -1.61
CA GLU A 479 -25.34 -17.63 -2.48
C GLU A 479 -26.71 -17.28 -1.86
N ASP A 480 -26.73 -16.36 -0.89
CA ASP A 480 -27.92 -15.89 -0.21
C ASP A 480 -28.50 -14.66 -0.92
N HIS A 481 -29.40 -14.95 -1.86
CA HIS A 481 -30.07 -13.95 -2.68
C HIS A 481 -31.10 -13.12 -1.89
N ASN A 482 -31.63 -13.63 -0.77
CA ASN A 482 -32.54 -12.87 0.09
C ASN A 482 -31.78 -11.74 0.80
N ALA A 483 -30.62 -12.06 1.37
CA ALA A 483 -29.73 -11.08 1.96
C ALA A 483 -29.23 -10.07 0.92
N GLU A 484 -28.87 -10.52 -0.30
CA GLU A 484 -28.46 -9.65 -1.42
C GLU A 484 -29.50 -8.54 -1.68
N VAL A 485 -30.78 -8.91 -1.83
CA VAL A 485 -31.86 -7.94 -2.08
C VAL A 485 -31.98 -6.94 -0.94
N SER A 486 -31.94 -7.41 0.31
CA SER A 486 -32.02 -6.53 1.48
C SER A 486 -30.84 -5.53 1.54
N TYR A 487 -29.63 -5.97 1.19
CA TYR A 487 -28.44 -5.12 1.18
C TYR A 487 -28.44 -4.14 0.01
N LEU A 488 -28.90 -4.54 -1.18
CA LEU A 488 -29.02 -3.63 -2.34
C LEU A 488 -30.03 -2.50 -2.09
N LEU A 489 -31.15 -2.82 -1.42
CA LEU A 489 -32.13 -1.80 -1.00
C LEU A 489 -31.53 -0.79 -0.03
N ARG A 490 -30.78 -1.26 0.96
CA ARG A 490 -30.06 -0.37 1.90
C ARG A 490 -28.95 0.44 1.23
N ALA A 491 -28.36 -0.08 0.16
CA ALA A 491 -27.38 0.63 -0.64
C ALA A 491 -28.01 1.71 -1.55
N GLY A 492 -29.32 1.67 -1.77
CA GLY A 492 -30.06 2.59 -2.64
C GLY A 492 -30.13 2.17 -4.11
N ASP A 493 -29.66 0.97 -4.47
CA ASP A 493 -29.74 0.43 -5.84
C ASP A 493 -30.93 -0.52 -5.98
N SER A 494 -32.09 0.11 -6.07
CA SER A 494 -33.37 -0.58 -6.16
C SER A 494 -33.59 -1.26 -7.52
N ALA A 495 -32.91 -0.80 -8.58
CA ALA A 495 -33.02 -1.39 -9.92
C ALA A 495 -32.33 -2.76 -9.99
N GLN A 496 -31.12 -2.87 -9.43
CA GLN A 496 -30.47 -4.18 -9.29
C GLN A 496 -31.23 -5.08 -8.32
N ALA A 497 -31.69 -4.54 -7.18
CA ALA A 497 -32.47 -5.31 -6.21
C ALA A 497 -33.74 -5.92 -6.85
N HIS A 498 -34.48 -5.13 -7.66
CA HIS A 498 -35.66 -5.60 -8.38
C HIS A 498 -35.33 -6.68 -9.40
N THR A 499 -34.20 -6.54 -10.11
CA THR A 499 -33.75 -7.55 -11.07
C THR A 499 -33.44 -8.88 -10.38
N VAL A 500 -32.73 -8.84 -9.25
CA VAL A 500 -32.42 -10.05 -8.44
C VAL A 500 -33.71 -10.66 -7.89
N LEU A 501 -34.62 -9.84 -7.37
CA LEU A 501 -35.92 -10.28 -6.87
C LEU A 501 -36.71 -11.04 -7.94
N CYS A 502 -36.82 -10.48 -9.14
CA CYS A 502 -37.63 -11.08 -10.20
C CYS A 502 -37.01 -12.36 -10.78
N ARG A 503 -35.68 -12.43 -10.81
CA ARG A 503 -34.95 -13.52 -11.45
C ARG A 503 -34.67 -14.73 -10.57
N THR A 504 -34.38 -14.50 -9.30
CA THR A 504 -33.85 -15.55 -8.40
C THR A 504 -34.73 -15.72 -7.17
N VAL A 505 -34.87 -14.68 -6.36
CA VAL A 505 -35.59 -14.74 -5.07
C VAL A 505 -37.07 -15.06 -5.24
N GLY A 506 -37.78 -14.33 -6.11
CA GLY A 506 -39.21 -14.52 -6.33
C GLY A 506 -39.55 -15.95 -6.79
N PRO A 507 -38.89 -16.46 -7.86
CA PRO A 507 -39.09 -17.83 -8.31
C PRO A 507 -38.74 -18.87 -7.24
N ALA A 508 -37.59 -18.74 -6.58
CA ALA A 508 -37.15 -19.68 -5.54
C ALA A 508 -38.11 -19.70 -4.35
N ALA A 509 -38.58 -18.54 -3.88
CA ALA A 509 -39.51 -18.42 -2.77
C ALA A 509 -40.87 -19.08 -3.06
N ILE A 510 -41.37 -18.99 -4.31
CA ILE A 510 -42.61 -19.67 -4.71
C ILE A 510 -42.44 -21.19 -4.69
N ILE A 511 -41.35 -21.68 -5.28
CA ILE A 511 -41.07 -23.12 -5.38
C ILE A 511 -40.88 -23.72 -3.98
N GLN A 512 -40.11 -23.04 -3.12
CA GLN A 512 -39.86 -23.45 -1.74
C GLN A 512 -41.06 -23.16 -0.81
N ARG A 513 -42.06 -22.40 -1.27
CA ARG A 513 -43.24 -21.94 -0.53
C ARG A 513 -42.91 -21.07 0.70
N ASP A 514 -41.77 -20.40 0.68
CA ASP A 514 -41.41 -19.40 1.70
C ASP A 514 -42.03 -18.04 1.34
N TYR A 515 -43.32 -17.92 1.62
CA TYR A 515 -44.06 -16.68 1.36
C TYR A 515 -43.77 -15.60 2.40
N ASP A 516 -43.32 -15.96 3.60
CA ASP A 516 -43.06 -15.02 4.69
C ASP A 516 -41.77 -14.22 4.45
N GLY A 517 -40.70 -14.88 3.99
CA GLY A 517 -39.48 -14.19 3.54
C GLY A 517 -39.72 -13.26 2.36
N LEU A 518 -40.52 -13.71 1.37
CA LEU A 518 -40.89 -12.89 0.22
C LEU A 518 -41.69 -11.65 0.61
N ARG A 519 -42.63 -11.77 1.56
CA ARG A 519 -43.40 -10.61 2.09
C ARG A 519 -42.48 -9.56 2.71
N GLN A 520 -41.58 -9.98 3.60
CA GLN A 520 -40.64 -9.06 4.26
C GLN A 520 -39.83 -8.26 3.23
N LEU A 521 -39.34 -8.92 2.17
CA LEU A 521 -38.60 -8.24 1.11
C LEU A 521 -39.49 -7.29 0.30
N LEU A 522 -40.71 -7.70 -0.06
CA LEU A 522 -41.66 -6.86 -0.80
C LEU A 522 -42.08 -5.62 -0.01
N ASP A 523 -42.25 -5.74 1.31
CA ASP A 523 -42.54 -4.60 2.19
C ASP A 523 -41.37 -3.60 2.22
N LEU A 524 -40.12 -4.08 2.20
CA LEU A 524 -38.94 -3.20 2.12
C LEU A 524 -38.89 -2.39 0.81
N PHE A 525 -39.34 -2.96 -0.31
CA PHE A 525 -39.47 -2.23 -1.58
C PHE A 525 -40.56 -1.15 -1.53
N GLN A 526 -41.71 -1.43 -0.89
CA GLN A 526 -42.80 -0.45 -0.77
C GLN A 526 -42.40 0.76 0.07
N ASN A 527 -41.55 0.55 1.08
CA ASN A 527 -41.04 1.60 1.96
C ASN A 527 -39.89 2.43 1.34
N THR A 528 -39.34 2.01 0.19
CA THR A 528 -38.21 2.67 -0.48
C THR A 528 -38.62 3.15 -1.87
N PRO A 529 -39.31 4.30 -2.00
CA PRO A 529 -39.73 4.80 -3.31
C PRO A 529 -38.54 5.38 -4.09
N SER A 530 -38.03 4.66 -5.09
CA SER A 530 -37.13 5.23 -6.10
C SER A 530 -37.88 5.38 -7.44
N THR A 531 -37.64 6.47 -8.15
CA THR A 531 -38.33 6.82 -9.41
C THR A 531 -38.15 5.76 -10.51
N GLU A 532 -36.98 5.10 -10.57
CA GLU A 532 -36.66 4.03 -11.53
C GLU A 532 -37.39 2.70 -11.26
N ILE A 533 -37.80 2.47 -10.01
CA ILE A 533 -38.57 1.28 -9.63
C ILE A 533 -39.93 1.32 -10.33
N LEU A 534 -40.54 2.50 -10.48
CA LEU A 534 -41.96 2.60 -10.82
C LEU A 534 -42.34 2.03 -12.19
N GLU A 535 -41.44 2.07 -13.18
CA GLU A 535 -41.70 1.50 -14.52
C GLU A 535 -41.41 -0.01 -14.58
N SER A 536 -40.30 -0.45 -13.99
CA SER A 536 -39.87 -1.86 -13.99
C SER A 536 -40.65 -2.71 -12.98
N TRP A 537 -41.08 -2.13 -11.87
CA TRP A 537 -41.85 -2.78 -10.80
C TRP A 537 -43.18 -3.33 -11.29
N ARG A 538 -43.90 -2.56 -12.10
CA ARG A 538 -45.17 -2.97 -12.73
C ARG A 538 -45.01 -4.21 -13.59
N THR A 539 -43.81 -4.43 -14.14
CA THR A 539 -43.49 -5.51 -15.09
C THR A 539 -42.87 -6.74 -14.41
N GLY A 540 -42.86 -6.82 -13.07
CA GLY A 540 -42.26 -7.95 -12.35
C GLY A 540 -42.64 -8.01 -10.87
N GLY A 541 -41.96 -7.24 -10.01
CA GLY A 541 -42.16 -7.19 -8.55
C GLY A 541 -43.62 -7.04 -8.10
N GLN A 542 -44.43 -6.26 -8.83
CA GLN A 542 -45.86 -6.13 -8.55
C GLN A 542 -46.62 -7.47 -8.68
N VAL A 543 -46.23 -8.35 -9.61
CA VAL A 543 -46.86 -9.68 -9.81
C VAL A 543 -46.67 -10.55 -8.57
N TYR A 544 -45.48 -10.54 -7.99
CA TYR A 544 -45.18 -11.27 -6.75
C TYR A 544 -45.93 -10.68 -5.53
N SER A 545 -46.07 -9.35 -5.47
CA SER A 545 -46.87 -8.67 -4.44
C SER A 545 -48.37 -8.98 -4.56
N ASP A 546 -48.91 -8.94 -5.78
CA ASP A 546 -50.33 -9.24 -6.03
C ASP A 546 -50.62 -10.72 -5.75
N TYR A 547 -49.68 -11.63 -6.05
CA TYR A 547 -49.80 -13.06 -5.78
C TYR A 547 -49.77 -13.39 -4.28
N THR A 548 -48.84 -12.80 -3.52
CA THR A 548 -48.78 -12.99 -2.05
C THR A 548 -50.04 -12.45 -1.37
N HIS A 549 -50.55 -11.30 -1.82
CA HIS A 549 -51.81 -10.74 -1.33
C HIS A 549 -53.02 -11.61 -1.69
N LEU A 550 -53.02 -12.23 -2.89
CA LEU A 550 -54.04 -13.20 -3.26
C LEU A 550 -54.02 -14.44 -2.35
N LEU A 551 -52.84 -14.96 -1.98
CA LEU A 551 -52.73 -16.09 -1.06
C LEU A 551 -53.31 -15.77 0.33
N ASP A 552 -53.13 -14.54 0.82
CA ASP A 552 -53.70 -14.10 2.10
C ASP A 552 -55.22 -13.94 2.05
N LEU A 553 -55.75 -13.48 0.91
CA LEU A 553 -57.20 -13.40 0.67
C LEU A 553 -57.83 -14.77 0.43
N VAL A 554 -57.12 -15.73 -0.16
CA VAL A 554 -57.63 -17.12 -0.29
C VAL A 554 -57.79 -17.79 1.07
N ARG A 555 -57.04 -17.36 2.10
CA ARG A 555 -57.19 -17.83 3.48
C ARG A 555 -58.37 -17.17 4.24
N ARG A 556 -58.95 -16.08 3.73
CA ARG A 556 -60.02 -15.29 4.37
C ARG A 556 -61.30 -15.32 3.51
N ASP A 557 -62.33 -16.04 3.94
CA ASP A 557 -63.57 -16.26 3.16
C ASP A 557 -64.67 -15.19 3.43
N ASP A 558 -64.29 -13.90 3.43
CA ASP A 558 -65.21 -12.78 3.70
C ASP A 558 -65.74 -12.11 2.41
N ASP A 559 -66.98 -11.55 2.44
CA ASP A 559 -67.60 -10.87 1.28
C ASP A 559 -66.77 -9.68 0.75
N ALA A 560 -66.13 -8.92 1.65
CA ALA A 560 -65.22 -7.82 1.29
C ALA A 560 -63.95 -8.31 0.58
N SER A 561 -63.49 -9.52 0.93
CA SER A 561 -62.33 -10.16 0.32
C SER A 561 -62.61 -10.66 -1.09
N ARG A 562 -63.87 -10.97 -1.45
CA ARG A 562 -64.23 -11.41 -2.82
C ARG A 562 -64.06 -10.31 -3.87
N ALA A 563 -64.42 -9.07 -3.55
CA ALA A 563 -64.27 -7.95 -4.48
C ALA A 563 -62.80 -7.62 -4.75
N ALA A 564 -61.98 -7.53 -3.70
CA ALA A 564 -60.54 -7.31 -3.81
C ALA A 564 -59.83 -8.47 -4.53
N LYS A 565 -60.26 -9.71 -4.28
CA LYS A 565 -59.76 -10.91 -4.97
C LYS A 565 -60.06 -10.90 -6.46
N LYS A 566 -61.24 -10.43 -6.88
CA LYS A 566 -61.60 -10.28 -8.30
C LYS A 566 -60.68 -9.27 -9.00
N GLU A 567 -60.47 -8.11 -8.40
CA GLU A 567 -59.58 -7.07 -8.96
C GLU A 567 -58.13 -7.56 -9.12
N LEU A 568 -57.62 -8.30 -8.13
CA LEU A 568 -56.27 -8.88 -8.17
C LEU A 568 -56.16 -10.00 -9.22
N LEU A 569 -57.20 -10.82 -9.37
CA LEU A 569 -57.25 -11.87 -10.40
C LEU A 569 -57.26 -11.26 -11.81
N ASP A 570 -58.04 -10.20 -12.04
CA ASP A 570 -58.08 -9.50 -13.32
C ASP A 570 -56.71 -8.86 -13.64
N ARG A 571 -56.00 -8.37 -12.63
CA ARG A 571 -54.65 -7.81 -12.79
C ARG A 571 -53.59 -8.89 -13.07
N LEU A 572 -53.60 -9.98 -12.31
CA LEU A 572 -52.67 -11.11 -12.45
C LEU A 572 -52.84 -11.85 -13.77
N THR A 573 -54.07 -11.97 -14.27
CA THR A 573 -54.35 -12.60 -15.58
C THR A 573 -53.77 -11.80 -16.76
N VAL A 574 -53.57 -10.49 -16.60
CA VAL A 574 -52.93 -9.62 -17.59
C VAL A 574 -51.40 -9.55 -17.39
N SER A 575 -50.94 -9.48 -16.14
CA SER A 575 -49.51 -9.26 -15.84
C SER A 575 -48.65 -10.52 -15.96
N ILE A 576 -49.17 -11.71 -15.61
CA ILE A 576 -48.42 -12.98 -15.69
C ILE A 576 -47.97 -13.30 -17.13
N PRO A 577 -48.82 -13.18 -18.17
CA PRO A 577 -48.38 -13.34 -19.56
C PRO A 577 -47.37 -12.26 -19.99
N GLY A 578 -47.55 -11.01 -19.53
CA GLY A 578 -46.67 -9.88 -19.85
C GLY A 578 -45.24 -10.01 -19.30
N VAL A 579 -45.03 -10.77 -18.22
CA VAL A 579 -43.69 -11.09 -17.69
C VAL A 579 -42.89 -12.01 -18.64
N LEU A 580 -43.59 -12.82 -19.44
CA LEU A 580 -42.99 -13.78 -20.38
C LEU A 580 -42.94 -13.26 -21.84
N GLU A 581 -43.85 -12.36 -22.21
CA GLU A 581 -43.88 -11.74 -23.54
C GLU A 581 -42.59 -10.93 -23.78
N GLY A 582 -41.82 -11.31 -24.82
CA GLY A 582 -40.56 -10.66 -25.19
C GLY A 582 -39.28 -11.28 -24.62
N ARG A 583 -39.37 -12.30 -23.74
CA ARG A 583 -38.20 -12.98 -23.13
C ARG A 583 -38.03 -14.45 -23.55
N THR A 584 -38.81 -14.93 -24.53
CA THR A 584 -38.81 -16.33 -24.97
C THR A 584 -37.41 -16.82 -25.36
N GLY A 585 -36.89 -17.81 -24.62
CA GLY A 585 -35.57 -18.42 -24.83
C GLY A 585 -34.44 -17.92 -23.91
N LYS A 586 -34.65 -16.87 -23.11
CA LYS A 586 -33.66 -16.33 -22.14
C LYS A 586 -34.11 -16.42 -20.67
N VAL A 587 -35.25 -17.05 -20.41
CA VAL A 587 -35.85 -17.20 -19.06
C VAL A 587 -35.27 -18.46 -18.42
N ASP A 588 -34.80 -18.33 -17.18
CA ASP A 588 -34.25 -19.46 -16.43
C ASP A 588 -35.33 -20.51 -16.12
N LEU A 589 -34.93 -21.76 -15.88
CA LEU A 589 -35.87 -22.86 -15.63
C LEU A 589 -36.73 -22.58 -14.39
N GLU A 590 -36.12 -22.03 -13.34
CA GLU A 590 -36.78 -21.72 -12.06
C GLU A 590 -37.87 -20.66 -12.24
N GLU A 591 -37.58 -19.58 -12.97
CA GLU A 591 -38.56 -18.54 -13.33
C GLU A 591 -39.78 -19.14 -14.06
N ARG A 592 -39.57 -20.04 -15.03
CA ARG A 592 -40.66 -20.67 -15.78
C ARG A 592 -41.53 -21.58 -14.92
N VAL A 593 -40.92 -22.33 -14.00
CA VAL A 593 -41.62 -23.22 -13.09
C VAL A 593 -42.46 -22.41 -12.12
N ALA A 594 -41.89 -21.39 -11.48
CA ALA A 594 -42.59 -20.52 -10.55
C ALA A 594 -43.78 -19.80 -11.20
N ILE A 595 -43.60 -19.26 -12.41
CA ILE A 595 -44.70 -18.63 -13.16
C ILE A 595 -45.78 -19.64 -13.51
N GLY A 596 -45.42 -20.87 -13.88
CA GLY A 596 -46.37 -21.96 -14.13
C GLY A 596 -47.15 -22.39 -12.88
N GLU A 597 -46.54 -22.35 -11.70
CA GLU A 597 -47.23 -22.60 -10.42
C GLU A 597 -48.20 -21.47 -10.06
N MET A 598 -47.76 -20.21 -10.16
CA MET A 598 -48.62 -19.04 -9.95
C MET A 598 -49.83 -19.05 -10.89
N ALA A 599 -49.58 -19.24 -12.19
CA ALA A 599 -50.63 -19.34 -13.20
C ALA A 599 -51.59 -20.51 -12.93
N GLY A 600 -51.08 -21.64 -12.43
CA GLY A 600 -51.88 -22.79 -12.04
C GLY A 600 -52.84 -22.49 -10.88
N LEU A 601 -52.40 -21.73 -9.87
CA LEU A 601 -53.21 -21.33 -8.73
C LEU A 601 -54.23 -20.24 -9.11
N VAL A 602 -53.80 -19.24 -9.90
CA VAL A 602 -54.68 -18.20 -10.44
C VAL A 602 -55.78 -18.82 -11.29
N LYS A 603 -55.45 -19.79 -12.17
CA LYS A 603 -56.45 -20.52 -12.97
C LYS A 603 -57.45 -21.28 -12.10
N ALA A 604 -57.00 -21.99 -11.07
CA ALA A 604 -57.89 -22.73 -10.18
C ALA A 604 -58.86 -21.81 -9.44
N GLU A 605 -58.38 -20.64 -9.00
CA GLU A 605 -59.20 -19.69 -8.26
C GLU A 605 -60.18 -18.93 -9.15
N VAL A 606 -59.78 -18.61 -10.39
CA VAL A 606 -60.70 -18.08 -11.41
C VAL A 606 -61.79 -19.10 -11.76
N GLU A 607 -61.46 -20.38 -11.89
CA GLU A 607 -62.44 -21.43 -12.14
C GLU A 607 -63.40 -21.63 -10.95
N LYS A 608 -62.95 -21.42 -9.70
CA LYS A 608 -63.80 -21.45 -8.50
C LYS A 608 -64.77 -20.27 -8.48
N MET A 609 -64.28 -19.05 -8.72
CA MET A 609 -65.11 -17.83 -8.76
C MET A 609 -66.09 -17.82 -9.94
N GLY A 610 -65.69 -18.35 -11.11
CA GLY A 610 -66.55 -18.44 -12.29
C GLY A 610 -67.67 -19.49 -12.20
N ARG A 611 -67.64 -20.38 -11.20
CA ARG A 611 -68.78 -21.25 -10.85
C ARG A 611 -69.82 -20.51 -10.00
N GLU A 612 -69.42 -19.44 -9.31
CA GLU A 612 -70.27 -18.66 -8.41
C GLU A 612 -70.83 -17.40 -9.11
N ASP A 613 -70.05 -16.75 -9.98
CA ASP A 613 -70.45 -15.56 -10.75
C ASP A 613 -70.26 -15.75 -12.27
N LYS A 614 -71.35 -15.54 -13.05
CA LYS A 614 -71.40 -15.74 -14.51
C LYS A 614 -70.70 -14.64 -15.32
N GLY A 615 -69.43 -14.34 -15.06
CA GLY A 615 -68.78 -13.18 -15.69
C GLY A 615 -67.27 -13.20 -15.79
N VAL A 616 -66.61 -14.37 -15.83
CA VAL A 616 -65.15 -14.42 -16.03
C VAL A 616 -64.79 -14.69 -17.49
N ASP A 617 -63.96 -13.83 -18.07
CA ASP A 617 -63.47 -13.91 -19.45
C ASP A 617 -62.57 -15.14 -19.66
N ARG A 618 -63.17 -16.25 -20.10
CA ARG A 618 -62.49 -17.52 -20.40
C ARG A 618 -61.35 -17.38 -21.42
N SER A 619 -61.36 -16.33 -22.24
CA SER A 619 -60.33 -16.03 -23.24
C SER A 619 -58.99 -15.63 -22.61
N LEU A 620 -59.01 -14.93 -21.46
CA LEU A 620 -57.81 -14.49 -20.74
C LEU A 620 -57.18 -15.62 -19.92
N VAL A 621 -58.01 -16.51 -19.36
CA VAL A 621 -57.54 -17.71 -18.62
C VAL A 621 -56.74 -18.66 -19.52
N ASN A 622 -57.08 -18.72 -20.82
CA ASN A 622 -56.39 -19.58 -21.78
C ASN A 622 -55.01 -19.04 -22.20
N ARG A 623 -54.70 -17.76 -21.92
CA ARG A 623 -53.39 -17.15 -22.20
C ARG A 623 -52.36 -17.37 -21.09
N LEU A 624 -52.77 -17.94 -19.96
CA LEU A 624 -51.87 -18.20 -18.85
C LEU A 624 -50.86 -19.33 -19.18
N PRO A 625 -49.57 -19.16 -18.86
CA PRO A 625 -48.55 -20.18 -19.05
C PRO A 625 -48.79 -21.37 -18.13
N VAL A 626 -48.68 -22.58 -18.65
CA VAL A 626 -48.97 -23.79 -17.88
C VAL A 626 -47.68 -24.58 -17.66
N ALA A 627 -47.44 -25.07 -16.44
CA ALA A 627 -46.29 -25.93 -16.16
C ALA A 627 -46.42 -27.30 -16.87
N GLY A 628 -45.30 -27.87 -17.34
CA GLY A 628 -45.25 -28.97 -18.33
C GLY A 628 -46.20 -30.17 -18.14
N ALA A 629 -46.45 -30.63 -16.92
CA ALA A 629 -47.39 -31.73 -16.67
C ALA A 629 -48.85 -31.36 -16.98
N LYS A 630 -49.21 -30.07 -16.83
CA LYS A 630 -50.54 -29.54 -17.09
C LYS A 630 -50.73 -29.08 -18.55
N TYR A 631 -49.66 -28.98 -19.35
CA TYR A 631 -49.74 -28.71 -20.80
C TYR A 631 -50.43 -29.87 -21.53
N ALA A 632 -50.10 -31.10 -21.15
CA ALA A 632 -50.73 -32.30 -21.70
C ALA A 632 -52.22 -32.36 -21.36
N THR A 633 -52.61 -32.06 -20.12
CA THR A 633 -54.03 -32.00 -19.73
C THR A 633 -54.76 -30.84 -20.40
N GLN A 634 -54.12 -29.67 -20.57
CA GLN A 634 -54.71 -28.55 -21.28
C GLN A 634 -54.92 -28.85 -22.77
N GLY A 635 -53.99 -29.55 -23.42
CA GLY A 635 -54.19 -30.02 -24.80
C GLY A 635 -55.35 -31.03 -24.91
N VAL A 636 -55.50 -31.91 -23.93
CA VAL A 636 -56.64 -32.84 -23.83
C VAL A 636 -57.95 -32.09 -23.59
N ASP A 637 -57.97 -31.08 -22.74
CA ASP A 637 -59.18 -30.31 -22.44
C ASP A 637 -59.56 -29.37 -23.60
N LEU A 638 -58.58 -28.79 -24.29
CA LEU A 638 -58.81 -27.93 -25.45
C LEU A 638 -59.27 -28.75 -26.66
N SER A 639 -58.70 -29.94 -26.87
CA SER A 639 -59.21 -30.89 -27.88
C SER A 639 -60.61 -31.39 -27.53
N ARG A 640 -60.90 -31.71 -26.26
CA ARG A 640 -62.27 -32.05 -25.81
C ARG A 640 -63.26 -30.90 -25.97
N ALA A 641 -62.86 -29.66 -25.69
CA ALA A 641 -63.69 -28.48 -25.86
C ALA A 641 -63.94 -28.16 -27.35
N TYR A 642 -62.92 -28.29 -28.20
CA TYR A 642 -63.03 -28.18 -29.65
C TYR A 642 -63.96 -29.26 -30.22
N TYR A 643 -63.78 -30.53 -29.81
CA TYR A 643 -64.68 -31.60 -30.20
C TYR A 643 -66.12 -31.36 -29.72
N ARG A 644 -66.34 -30.87 -28.50
CA ARG A 644 -67.68 -30.51 -28.01
C ARG A 644 -68.29 -29.33 -28.78
N ALA A 645 -67.50 -28.37 -29.24
CA ALA A 645 -67.96 -27.23 -30.03
C ALA A 645 -68.23 -27.56 -31.50
N ILE A 646 -67.67 -28.65 -32.02
CA ILE A 646 -67.96 -29.19 -33.35
C ILE A 646 -69.17 -30.14 -33.34
N VAL A 647 -69.39 -30.82 -32.21
CA VAL A 647 -70.48 -31.80 -32.03
C VAL A 647 -71.77 -31.14 -31.49
N ALA A 648 -71.69 -29.93 -30.95
CA ALA A 648 -72.83 -29.04 -30.69
C ALA A 648 -73.13 -28.19 -31.91
#